data_AF-A0A653A8X2-F1
#
_entry.id   AF-A0A653A8X2-F1
#
_cell.length_a   1.000
_cell.length_b   1.000
_cell.length_c   1.000
_cell.angle_alpha   90.00
_cell.angle_beta   90.00
_cell.angle_gamma   90.00
#
_symmetry.space_group_name_H-M   'P 1'
#
loop_
_entity.id
_entity.type
_entity.pdbx_description
1 polymer ?
#
loop_
_entity_poly.entity_id
_entity_poly.type
_entity_poly.pdbx_seq_one_letter_code
_entity_poly.pdbx_strand_id
1 'polypeptide(L)'
;MKFRSGLMFLLSAFLWISVASAIEPSKGSGYSHWTTAKGIRAHHGTNPVKQFDPAVVAVNPQLEQLYHDFSPAQIFYVTGGVYVARGYNRDNPVLIDGPQGLIVIDPGESIRAAEVVKAAFNAHLGNIFSRKPVSAIIYTHHHDCHIHGASVFAGENTVIIGHENLMETLFYDWYSQLYPSRLVSGAEMSGSLFAHDRHWFAGGGLFARQIHGDSGFLPPTLTVRDRLDINIAGVDMRLFSAPGETRDVLVIWLPHHRTLVQIANLYEAFPAITTLRGAYPRDPLSYISSIDLYRSLEPEYLVLIHGPNPVQTGKNTINRIFTNYRDAIQFVHDQTVQYMNKGLTPGEIAALVKLPPHLAGDSFLQEVYGEIDRNIYEIFWWYRGSFSGRCRDLFSQSPQEEAEMTAELAGGIEALAQKAAQLLDMGKLEWALELADNVLLLDPFNAGAQLTKNEAMLSLAEETLNAQKRNYLLSEYLLETGQAGDNLKQITSNPKLAFANIDDHIVPIMPMDALFRIMAVSLNAAESLETDNTIDLCLTDLHGPMPECEEKDKILGICVQSLFSPPEPLHYALHVRRGILEVQAGTPEGSEFGIITDSLNWKNLVLGKLLPEEAVSSGKVVLKGADPLEFYAFMALFD
;
A
#
# COMPACT_ATOMS: atom_id res chain seq x y z
N MET A 1 -7.97 58.58 -55.61
CA MET A 1 -6.84 59.00 -56.47
C MET A 1 -5.66 58.04 -56.26
N LYS A 2 -4.86 57.80 -57.32
CA LYS A 2 -3.44 57.35 -57.40
C LYS A 2 -2.82 56.61 -56.17
N PHE A 3 -2.37 55.34 -56.26
CA PHE A 3 -1.17 54.79 -56.97
C PHE A 3 0.18 55.17 -56.30
N ARG A 4 1.28 54.38 -56.27
CA ARG A 4 1.73 53.00 -56.69
C ARG A 4 3.08 52.73 -55.95
N SER A 5 3.85 51.61 -55.92
CA SER A 5 3.91 50.17 -56.35
C SER A 5 5.02 49.53 -55.43
N GLY A 6 5.51 48.28 -55.47
CA GLY A 6 5.40 47.03 -56.25
C GLY A 6 6.55 46.10 -55.75
N LEU A 7 6.47 44.76 -55.63
CA LEU A 7 6.11 43.65 -56.54
C LEU A 7 7.29 43.10 -57.40
N MET A 8 7.82 41.91 -57.02
CA MET A 8 8.51 40.90 -57.87
C MET A 8 9.90 41.25 -58.49
N PHE A 9 10.76 40.32 -58.97
CA PHE A 9 10.70 38.84 -59.17
C PHE A 9 12.13 38.21 -59.31
N LEU A 10 12.23 36.86 -59.19
CA LEU A 10 13.16 35.88 -59.84
C LEU A 10 14.70 36.12 -59.87
N LEU A 11 15.65 35.16 -59.91
CA LEU A 11 15.83 33.70 -59.72
C LEU A 11 16.96 33.24 -60.67
N SER A 12 18.07 32.71 -60.13
CA SER A 12 19.05 31.82 -60.81
C SER A 12 19.89 31.13 -59.72
N ALA A 13 19.99 29.81 -59.53
CA ALA A 13 19.99 28.61 -60.37
C ALA A 13 21.38 28.22 -60.92
N PHE A 14 21.94 27.12 -60.39
CA PHE A 14 22.85 26.20 -61.10
C PHE A 14 22.77 24.77 -60.50
N LEU A 15 23.17 23.77 -61.29
CA LEU A 15 22.90 22.33 -61.08
C LEU A 15 24.09 21.54 -60.49
N TRP A 16 23.84 20.32 -60.02
CA TRP A 16 24.26 19.01 -60.61
C TRP A 16 23.68 17.88 -59.71
N ILE A 17 22.82 16.94 -60.17
CA ILE A 17 23.13 15.72 -60.96
C ILE A 17 24.01 14.74 -60.13
N SER A 18 23.66 13.49 -59.81
CA SER A 18 22.52 12.58 -60.16
C SER A 18 22.40 11.52 -59.01
N VAL A 19 21.52 10.50 -58.93
CA VAL A 19 20.58 9.78 -59.83
C VAL A 19 19.27 9.44 -59.05
N ALA A 20 18.22 8.93 -59.69
CA ALA A 20 16.96 8.52 -59.05
C ALA A 20 16.61 7.02 -59.20
N SER A 21 15.75 6.52 -58.31
CA SER A 21 14.64 5.61 -58.65
C SER A 21 13.53 5.75 -57.59
N ALA A 22 12.27 5.53 -57.95
CA ALA A 22 11.13 5.78 -57.06
C ALA A 22 10.11 4.64 -57.13
N ILE A 23 9.65 4.18 -55.95
CA ILE A 23 8.43 3.39 -55.78
C ILE A 23 7.72 3.87 -54.50
N GLU A 24 6.53 4.42 -54.69
CA GLU A 24 5.43 4.49 -53.72
C GLU A 24 4.31 3.56 -54.25
N PRO A 25 3.25 3.21 -53.50
CA PRO A 25 2.95 3.55 -52.09
C PRO A 25 2.53 2.35 -51.22
N SER A 26 2.38 2.54 -49.91
CA SER A 26 1.21 2.04 -49.14
C SER A 26 1.15 2.63 -47.73
N LYS A 27 -0.03 2.61 -47.12
CA LYS A 27 -0.23 2.98 -45.71
C LYS A 27 0.24 1.84 -44.80
N GLY A 28 1.00 2.14 -43.75
CA GLY A 28 1.43 1.20 -42.72
C GLY A 28 1.04 1.69 -41.31
N SER A 29 0.67 0.76 -40.44
CA SER A 29 0.21 1.02 -39.06
C SER A 29 1.33 1.50 -38.14
N GLY A 30 1.11 2.62 -37.44
CA GLY A 30 2.03 3.19 -36.46
C GLY A 30 1.80 2.70 -35.02
N TYR A 31 1.81 1.39 -34.78
CA TYR A 31 1.70 0.79 -33.44
C TYR A 31 2.71 -0.37 -33.29
N SER A 32 3.90 -0.11 -32.73
CA SER A 32 4.89 -1.16 -32.46
C SER A 32 6.02 -0.76 -31.49
N HIS A 33 5.71 -0.38 -30.24
CA HIS A 33 6.70 -0.29 -29.15
C HIS A 33 6.21 -0.82 -27.80
N TRP A 34 5.39 -1.88 -27.81
CA TRP A 34 5.13 -2.71 -26.63
C TRP A 34 6.35 -3.61 -26.33
N THR A 35 7.35 -3.06 -25.64
CA THR A 35 8.38 -3.89 -24.99
C THR A 35 7.76 -4.62 -23.81
N THR A 36 7.71 -5.96 -23.88
CA THR A 36 7.16 -6.83 -22.83
C THR A 36 7.79 -6.53 -21.47
N ALA A 37 6.97 -6.45 -20.41
CA ALA A 37 7.36 -5.98 -19.07
C ALA A 37 8.27 -6.94 -18.26
N LYS A 38 9.05 -7.80 -18.93
CA LYS A 38 10.10 -8.63 -18.31
C LYS A 38 11.35 -7.79 -18.01
N GLY A 39 11.20 -6.74 -17.19
CA GLY A 39 12.23 -5.70 -17.04
C GLY A 39 12.24 -4.85 -15.77
N ILE A 40 11.22 -4.85 -14.91
CA ILE A 40 11.21 -4.07 -13.64
C ILE A 40 11.55 -4.96 -12.43
N ARG A 41 12.48 -5.91 -12.61
CA ARG A 41 13.28 -6.39 -11.48
C ARG A 41 14.22 -5.26 -11.08
N ALA A 42 14.42 -5.06 -9.77
CA ALA A 42 15.39 -4.10 -9.28
C ALA A 42 16.81 -4.47 -9.73
N HIS A 43 17.24 -3.90 -10.86
CA HIS A 43 18.58 -4.11 -11.39
C HIS A 43 19.60 -3.46 -10.46
N HIS A 44 20.17 -4.26 -9.54
CA HIS A 44 21.36 -3.93 -8.76
C HIS A 44 22.63 -3.89 -9.63
N GLY A 45 22.54 -3.30 -10.82
CA GLY A 45 23.69 -2.77 -11.53
C GLY A 45 24.17 -1.52 -10.81
N THR A 46 25.48 -1.35 -10.65
CA THR A 46 26.07 -0.18 -9.99
C THR A 46 26.04 1.03 -10.91
N ASN A 47 24.85 1.55 -11.20
CA ASN A 47 24.71 2.96 -11.54
C ASN A 47 25.35 3.78 -10.40
N PRO A 48 26.10 4.86 -10.69
CA PRO A 48 26.52 5.76 -9.63
C PRO A 48 25.27 6.29 -8.93
N VAL A 49 25.23 6.23 -7.60
CA VAL A 49 24.15 6.83 -6.82
C VAL A 49 24.12 8.31 -7.21
N LYS A 50 23.01 8.73 -7.84
CA LYS A 50 22.81 10.12 -8.24
C LYS A 50 22.64 10.91 -6.95
N GLN A 51 23.72 11.57 -6.52
CA GLN A 51 23.72 12.36 -5.31
C GLN A 51 22.60 13.40 -5.41
N PHE A 52 21.72 13.42 -4.41
CA PHE A 52 20.65 14.39 -4.32
C PHE A 52 21.22 15.78 -4.01
N ASP A 53 20.51 16.81 -4.47
CA ASP A 53 20.71 18.21 -4.16
C ASP A 53 19.45 18.70 -3.41
N PRO A 54 19.54 19.22 -2.17
CA PRO A 54 20.76 19.36 -1.37
C PRO A 54 21.39 18.02 -0.96
N ALA A 55 22.71 18.02 -0.81
CA ALA A 55 23.49 16.82 -0.44
C ALA A 55 23.17 16.24 0.95
N VAL A 56 22.52 17.02 1.82
CA VAL A 56 22.03 16.66 3.15
C VAL A 56 20.78 17.50 3.41
N VAL A 57 19.76 16.91 4.04
CA VAL A 57 18.61 17.64 4.61
C VAL A 57 18.64 17.45 6.12
N ALA A 58 18.57 18.53 6.90
CA ALA A 58 18.57 18.44 8.36
C ALA A 58 17.37 17.61 8.87
N VAL A 59 17.42 17.14 10.12
CA VAL A 59 16.39 16.30 10.72
C VAL A 59 15.95 16.92 12.04
N ASN A 60 14.65 16.84 12.36
CA ASN A 60 14.17 17.15 13.71
C ASN A 60 14.95 16.30 14.74
N PRO A 61 15.61 16.90 15.75
CA PRO A 61 16.52 16.15 16.64
C PRO A 61 15.89 14.99 17.42
N GLN A 62 14.57 15.02 17.66
CA GLN A 62 13.88 13.89 18.30
C GLN A 62 13.65 12.73 17.33
N LEU A 63 13.35 13.03 16.06
CA LEU A 63 13.25 12.02 15.00
C LEU A 63 14.62 11.41 14.65
N GLU A 64 15.67 12.23 14.64
CA GLU A 64 17.06 11.74 14.45
C GLU A 64 17.50 10.82 15.58
N GLN A 65 17.22 11.17 16.84
CA GLN A 65 17.49 10.30 17.98
C GLN A 65 16.69 9.00 17.90
N LEU A 66 15.39 9.05 17.60
CA LEU A 66 14.54 7.88 17.42
C LEU A 66 15.07 6.94 16.34
N TYR A 67 15.50 7.48 15.20
CA TYR A 67 16.16 6.72 14.13
C TYR A 67 17.45 6.02 14.62
N HIS A 68 18.28 6.71 15.40
CA HIS A 68 19.49 6.15 15.98
C HIS A 68 19.21 5.08 17.06
N ASP A 69 18.12 5.19 17.82
CA ASP A 69 17.79 4.25 18.90
C ASP A 69 17.54 2.81 18.40
N PHE A 70 17.18 2.61 17.12
CA PHE A 70 17.11 1.29 16.49
C PHE A 70 18.47 0.61 16.29
N SER A 71 19.58 1.35 16.40
CA SER A 71 20.95 0.85 16.21
C SER A 71 21.67 0.57 17.54
N PRO A 72 22.61 -0.40 17.59
CA PRO A 72 22.81 -1.45 16.59
C PRO A 72 21.61 -2.43 16.54
N ALA A 73 21.49 -3.16 15.43
CA ALA A 73 20.52 -4.25 15.34
C ALA A 73 20.87 -5.39 16.31
N GLN A 74 19.89 -5.89 17.06
CA GLN A 74 20.12 -6.80 18.18
C GLN A 74 18.97 -7.80 18.39
N ILE A 75 19.34 -9.05 18.73
CA ILE A 75 18.41 -10.04 19.29
C ILE A 75 18.30 -9.79 20.81
N PHE A 76 17.08 -9.57 21.29
CA PHE A 76 16.75 -9.43 22.71
C PHE A 76 16.10 -10.72 23.21
N TYR A 77 16.56 -11.23 24.36
CA TYR A 77 15.86 -12.27 25.12
C TYR A 77 14.81 -11.62 26.02
N VAL A 78 13.58 -12.12 25.97
CA VAL A 78 12.45 -11.60 26.75
C VAL A 78 12.28 -12.41 28.04
N THR A 79 11.86 -13.66 27.89
CA THR A 79 11.61 -14.64 28.96
C THR A 79 11.25 -15.98 28.31
N GLY A 80 11.38 -17.11 29.01
CA GLY A 80 10.77 -18.39 28.59
C GLY A 80 11.16 -18.95 27.22
N GLY A 81 12.30 -18.54 26.66
CA GLY A 81 12.70 -18.89 25.29
C GLY A 81 12.11 -17.99 24.20
N VAL A 82 11.46 -16.88 24.55
CA VAL A 82 10.99 -15.84 23.62
C VAL A 82 12.12 -14.85 23.33
N TYR A 83 12.36 -14.57 22.05
CA TYR A 83 13.37 -13.65 21.54
C TYR A 83 12.75 -12.70 20.50
N VAL A 84 13.23 -11.47 20.41
CA VAL A 84 12.78 -10.47 19.41
C VAL A 84 13.97 -9.81 18.71
N ALA A 85 13.89 -9.66 17.39
CA ALA A 85 14.99 -9.24 16.52
C ALA A 85 14.83 -7.79 16.04
N ARG A 86 15.27 -6.81 16.83
CA ARG A 86 15.07 -5.39 16.52
C ARG A 86 16.16 -4.78 15.63
N GLY A 87 15.74 -3.91 14.72
CA GLY A 87 16.63 -3.09 13.88
C GLY A 87 17.23 -3.81 12.66
N TYR A 88 16.82 -5.05 12.40
CA TYR A 88 17.24 -5.79 11.21
C TYR A 88 16.41 -5.39 9.97
N ASN A 89 15.09 -5.30 10.15
CA ASN A 89 14.07 -5.06 9.12
C ASN A 89 13.21 -3.83 9.49
N ARG A 90 12.11 -3.61 8.75
CA ARG A 90 11.02 -2.68 9.13
C ARG A 90 10.22 -3.13 10.35
N ASP A 91 10.10 -4.43 10.53
CA ASP A 91 9.51 -5.07 11.71
C ASP A 91 10.60 -5.62 12.66
N ASN A 92 10.18 -6.06 13.84
CA ASN A 92 11.00 -6.74 14.83
C ASN A 92 10.49 -8.21 14.99
N PRO A 93 10.85 -9.16 14.11
CA PRO A 93 10.36 -10.54 14.18
C PRO A 93 10.62 -11.22 15.52
N VAL A 94 9.69 -12.09 15.93
CA VAL A 94 9.76 -12.81 17.21
C VAL A 94 9.98 -14.30 16.97
N LEU A 95 10.85 -14.92 17.77
CA LEU A 95 11.14 -16.35 17.76
C LEU A 95 10.88 -16.93 19.15
N ILE A 96 10.14 -18.03 19.22
CA ILE A 96 9.88 -18.78 20.45
C ILE A 96 10.58 -20.14 20.35
N ASP A 97 11.55 -20.40 21.24
CA ASP A 97 12.29 -21.65 21.35
C ASP A 97 11.51 -22.71 22.16
N GLY A 98 10.48 -23.30 21.55
CA GLY A 98 9.65 -24.33 22.17
C GLY A 98 10.40 -25.64 22.46
N PRO A 99 9.96 -26.46 23.45
CA PRO A 99 10.59 -27.74 23.74
C PRO A 99 10.70 -28.73 22.57
N GLN A 100 9.77 -28.68 21.62
CA GLN A 100 9.63 -29.64 20.51
C GLN A 100 9.94 -29.04 19.12
N GLY A 101 10.13 -27.73 19.03
CA GLY A 101 10.26 -27.00 17.76
C GLY A 101 10.31 -25.49 17.98
N LEU A 102 10.18 -24.71 16.90
CA LEU A 102 10.21 -23.25 16.92
C LEU A 102 8.87 -22.67 16.46
N ILE A 103 8.48 -21.52 17.02
CA ILE A 103 7.44 -20.65 16.45
C ILE A 103 8.07 -19.34 16.02
N VAL A 104 7.79 -18.89 14.80
CA VAL A 104 8.10 -17.52 14.34
C VAL A 104 6.83 -16.69 14.34
N ILE A 105 6.89 -15.44 14.75
CA ILE A 105 5.79 -14.46 14.63
C ILE A 105 6.31 -13.29 13.81
N ASP A 106 5.56 -12.91 12.79
CA ASP A 106 5.88 -11.88 11.80
C ASP A 106 7.28 -12.07 11.19
N PRO A 107 7.45 -12.98 10.21
CA PRO A 107 8.74 -13.30 9.60
C PRO A 107 9.42 -12.20 8.75
N GLY A 108 8.83 -11.01 8.62
CA GLY A 108 9.43 -9.87 7.91
C GLY A 108 8.89 -9.54 6.52
N GLU A 109 9.42 -8.45 5.96
CA GLU A 109 8.88 -7.75 4.78
C GLU A 109 9.28 -8.31 3.41
N SER A 110 10.19 -9.28 3.35
CA SER A 110 10.58 -10.00 2.12
C SER A 110 11.38 -11.25 2.46
N ILE A 111 11.61 -12.11 1.46
CA ILE A 111 12.57 -13.24 1.56
C ILE A 111 13.93 -12.74 2.06
N ARG A 112 14.44 -11.64 1.48
CA ARG A 112 15.75 -11.06 1.82
C ARG A 112 15.80 -10.52 3.25
N ALA A 113 14.71 -9.95 3.75
CA ALA A 113 14.59 -9.46 5.13
C ALA A 113 14.58 -10.64 6.12
N ALA A 114 13.82 -11.68 5.80
CA ALA A 114 13.73 -12.91 6.58
C ALA A 114 15.08 -13.65 6.67
N GLU A 115 15.86 -13.69 5.59
CA GLU A 115 17.20 -14.29 5.58
C GLU A 115 18.16 -13.61 6.56
N VAL A 116 18.16 -12.28 6.60
CA VAL A 116 18.98 -11.48 7.54
C VAL A 116 18.62 -11.81 8.99
N VAL A 117 17.33 -11.87 9.32
CA VAL A 117 16.86 -12.20 10.67
C VAL A 117 17.10 -13.67 11.03
N LYS A 118 16.88 -14.60 10.10
CA LYS A 118 17.19 -16.03 10.30
C LYS A 118 18.68 -16.25 10.56
N ALA A 119 19.55 -15.50 9.88
CA ALA A 119 20.99 -15.49 10.13
C ALA A 119 21.33 -14.90 11.52
N ALA A 120 20.71 -13.80 11.91
CA ALA A 120 20.91 -13.18 13.23
C ALA A 120 20.48 -14.11 14.40
N PHE A 121 19.31 -14.74 14.30
CA PHE A 121 18.88 -15.75 15.26
C PHE A 121 19.81 -16.97 15.28
N ASN A 122 20.28 -17.47 14.13
CA ASN A 122 21.26 -18.56 14.08
C ASN A 122 22.59 -18.18 14.76
N ALA A 123 23.08 -16.96 14.55
CA ALA A 123 24.31 -16.47 15.19
C ALA A 123 24.14 -16.33 16.71
N HIS A 124 23.00 -15.81 17.18
CA HIS A 124 22.71 -15.60 18.61
C HIS A 124 22.41 -16.92 19.35
N LEU A 125 21.74 -17.88 18.70
CA LEU A 125 21.20 -19.10 19.32
C LEU A 125 21.90 -20.39 18.86
N GLY A 126 23.10 -20.29 18.31
CA GLY A 126 23.93 -21.45 17.94
C GLY A 126 23.27 -22.35 16.90
N ASN A 127 23.02 -21.80 15.71
CA ASN A 127 22.40 -22.46 14.55
C ASN A 127 21.08 -23.18 14.91
N ILE A 128 20.19 -22.48 15.62
CA ILE A 128 18.95 -23.02 16.17
C ILE A 128 18.04 -23.67 15.12
N PHE A 129 17.94 -23.10 13.91
CA PHE A 129 17.14 -23.65 12.81
C PHE A 129 17.75 -24.94 12.19
N SER A 130 18.99 -25.29 12.53
CA SER A 130 19.61 -26.59 12.22
C SER A 130 19.40 -27.63 13.34
N ARG A 131 18.83 -27.23 14.49
CA ARG A 131 18.67 -28.07 15.69
C ARG A 131 17.20 -28.33 16.04
N LYS A 132 16.28 -27.47 15.62
CA LYS A 132 14.82 -27.61 15.82
C LYS A 132 14.07 -27.19 14.54
N PRO A 133 13.00 -27.92 14.15
CA PRO A 133 12.14 -27.52 13.04
C PRO A 133 11.25 -26.32 13.43
N VAL A 134 10.80 -25.54 12.45
CA VAL A 134 9.75 -24.53 12.65
C VAL A 134 8.40 -25.23 12.61
N SER A 135 7.73 -25.32 13.77
CA SER A 135 6.40 -25.93 13.90
C SER A 135 5.29 -24.99 13.44
N ALA A 136 5.47 -23.68 13.65
CA ALA A 136 4.50 -22.68 13.20
C ALA A 136 5.14 -21.35 12.79
N ILE A 137 4.46 -20.66 11.88
CA ILE A 137 4.63 -19.25 11.59
C ILE A 137 3.28 -18.58 11.91
N ILE A 138 3.29 -17.48 12.65
CA ILE A 138 2.10 -16.70 12.98
C ILE A 138 2.23 -15.34 12.30
N TYR A 139 1.21 -14.96 11.54
CA TYR A 139 1.00 -13.57 11.11
C TYR A 139 0.12 -12.86 12.13
N THR A 140 0.52 -11.68 12.58
CA THR A 140 -0.36 -10.80 13.35
C THR A 140 -1.43 -10.18 12.47
N HIS A 141 -1.09 -9.73 11.25
CA HIS A 141 -2.02 -9.13 10.29
C HIS A 141 -1.41 -9.03 8.88
N HIS A 142 -2.22 -8.69 7.88
CA HIS A 142 -1.91 -8.71 6.45
C HIS A 142 -0.87 -7.68 5.96
N HIS A 143 -0.43 -6.72 6.79
CA HIS A 143 0.49 -5.69 6.30
C HIS A 143 1.82 -6.31 5.82
N ASP A 144 2.35 -5.73 4.75
CA ASP A 144 3.46 -6.22 3.96
C ASP A 144 4.73 -6.50 4.79
N CYS A 145 4.98 -5.74 5.86
CA CYS A 145 6.13 -5.98 6.73
C CYS A 145 6.09 -7.26 7.59
N HIS A 146 4.96 -7.97 7.66
CA HIS A 146 4.83 -9.12 8.56
C HIS A 146 4.76 -10.46 7.83
N ILE A 147 4.22 -10.47 6.60
CA ILE A 147 3.75 -11.70 5.97
C ILE A 147 4.71 -12.27 4.90
N HIS A 148 5.53 -11.42 4.28
CA HIS A 148 6.33 -11.75 3.10
C HIS A 148 7.63 -12.51 3.38
N GLY A 149 7.98 -12.76 4.65
CA GLY A 149 9.19 -13.51 5.02
C GLY A 149 9.02 -15.03 5.20
N ALA A 150 7.79 -15.56 5.13
CA ALA A 150 7.46 -16.87 5.70
C ALA A 150 8.18 -18.07 5.09
N SER A 151 8.34 -18.11 3.76
CA SER A 151 8.98 -19.22 3.03
C SER A 151 10.43 -19.47 3.46
N VAL A 152 11.12 -18.46 4.00
CA VAL A 152 12.48 -18.58 4.52
C VAL A 152 12.53 -19.33 5.85
N PHE A 153 11.47 -19.30 6.65
CA PHE A 153 11.39 -20.01 7.94
C PHE A 153 10.66 -21.36 7.83
N ALA A 154 9.72 -21.49 6.90
CA ALA A 154 8.88 -22.68 6.77
C ALA A 154 9.66 -23.95 6.38
N GLY A 155 9.11 -25.09 6.80
CA GLY A 155 9.44 -26.42 6.31
C GLY A 155 8.16 -27.22 6.02
N GLU A 156 8.33 -28.46 5.58
CA GLU A 156 7.26 -29.35 5.08
C GLU A 156 6.03 -29.48 6.00
N ASN A 157 6.20 -29.36 7.32
CA ASN A 157 5.15 -29.55 8.32
C ASN A 157 4.90 -28.27 9.17
N THR A 158 5.26 -27.10 8.67
CA THR A 158 5.03 -25.82 9.37
C THR A 158 3.57 -25.37 9.22
N VAL A 159 2.88 -25.17 10.33
CA VAL A 159 1.53 -24.58 10.34
C VAL A 159 1.63 -23.07 10.13
N ILE A 160 0.93 -22.51 9.14
CA ILE A 160 0.82 -21.06 8.96
C ILE A 160 -0.48 -20.59 9.63
N ILE A 161 -0.36 -19.73 10.64
CA ILE A 161 -1.49 -19.24 11.44
C ILE A 161 -1.74 -17.77 11.14
N GLY A 162 -2.99 -17.41 10.89
CA GLY A 162 -3.42 -16.02 10.66
C GLY A 162 -4.89 -15.83 11.02
N HIS A 163 -5.39 -14.60 10.92
CA HIS A 163 -6.82 -14.32 11.10
C HIS A 163 -7.62 -14.81 9.87
N GLU A 164 -8.90 -15.17 10.02
CA GLU A 164 -9.72 -15.60 8.87
C GLU A 164 -9.82 -14.49 7.80
N ASN A 165 -10.09 -13.25 8.22
CA ASN A 165 -10.10 -12.05 7.38
C ASN A 165 -8.76 -11.71 6.69
N LEU A 166 -7.62 -12.33 7.04
CA LEU A 166 -6.29 -11.91 6.53
C LEU A 166 -6.21 -11.96 5.01
N MET A 167 -6.80 -12.98 4.38
CA MET A 167 -6.85 -13.09 2.92
C MET A 167 -7.84 -12.08 2.30
N GLU A 168 -8.89 -11.69 3.03
CA GLU A 168 -9.82 -10.66 2.58
C GLU A 168 -9.12 -9.29 2.60
N THR A 169 -8.55 -8.88 3.74
CA THR A 169 -7.87 -7.58 3.85
C THR A 169 -6.65 -7.50 2.93
N LEU A 170 -5.90 -8.59 2.73
CA LEU A 170 -4.78 -8.61 1.78
C LEU A 170 -5.18 -8.24 0.34
N PHE A 171 -6.38 -8.61 -0.12
CA PHE A 171 -6.82 -8.39 -1.50
C PHE A 171 -7.86 -7.28 -1.69
N TYR A 172 -8.65 -6.95 -0.66
CA TYR A 172 -9.59 -5.82 -0.69
C TYR A 172 -8.98 -4.53 -0.13
N ASP A 173 -8.06 -4.61 0.83
CA ASP A 173 -7.30 -3.47 1.32
C ASP A 173 -6.01 -3.30 0.49
N TRP A 174 -5.04 -4.21 0.54
CA TRP A 174 -3.73 -3.99 -0.11
C TRP A 174 -3.72 -4.19 -1.63
N TYR A 175 -3.80 -5.42 -2.15
CA TYR A 175 -3.72 -5.74 -3.60
C TYR A 175 -5.06 -5.53 -4.34
N SER A 176 -5.74 -4.43 -4.03
CA SER A 176 -7.10 -4.10 -4.46
C SER A 176 -7.13 -3.23 -5.71
N GLN A 177 -8.33 -2.82 -6.13
CA GLN A 177 -8.52 -1.80 -7.18
C GLN A 177 -7.86 -0.43 -6.89
N LEU A 178 -7.38 -0.21 -5.66
CA LEU A 178 -6.63 0.99 -5.26
C LEU A 178 -5.11 0.76 -5.17
N TYR A 179 -4.63 -0.43 -5.53
CA TYR A 179 -3.21 -0.79 -5.42
C TYR A 179 -2.24 0.20 -6.09
N PRO A 180 -2.50 0.77 -7.29
CA PRO A 180 -1.58 1.74 -7.90
C PRO A 180 -1.38 3.00 -7.05
N SER A 181 -2.47 3.59 -6.55
CA SER A 181 -2.41 4.76 -5.65
C SER A 181 -1.76 4.42 -4.31
N ARG A 182 -2.12 3.26 -3.73
CA ARG A 182 -1.53 2.76 -2.47
C ARG A 182 -0.05 2.43 -2.59
N LEU A 183 0.43 2.02 -3.78
CA LEU A 183 1.85 1.80 -4.06
C LEU A 183 2.61 3.12 -4.15
N VAL A 184 2.05 4.14 -4.84
CA VAL A 184 2.69 5.46 -4.99
C VAL A 184 2.82 6.17 -3.64
N SER A 185 1.69 6.48 -3.00
CA SER A 185 1.71 7.19 -1.72
C SER A 185 2.33 6.36 -0.58
N GLY A 186 2.41 5.03 -0.74
CA GLY A 186 3.17 4.15 0.14
C GLY A 186 4.68 4.28 -0.03
N ALA A 187 5.18 4.38 -1.26
CA ALA A 187 6.59 4.63 -1.55
C ALA A 187 7.05 6.01 -1.05
N GLU A 188 6.19 7.03 -1.18
CA GLU A 188 6.44 8.39 -0.73
C GLU A 188 6.44 8.48 0.81
N MET A 189 5.36 8.01 1.45
CA MET A 189 5.21 7.95 2.90
C MET A 189 6.35 7.19 3.61
N SER A 190 6.82 6.08 3.01
CA SER A 190 7.95 5.28 3.55
C SER A 190 9.33 5.87 3.26
N GLY A 191 9.44 6.92 2.44
CA GLY A 191 10.72 7.47 1.99
C GLY A 191 11.49 6.53 1.06
N SER A 192 10.81 5.56 0.42
CA SER A 192 11.42 4.49 -0.39
C SER A 192 12.31 5.02 -1.54
N LEU A 193 12.08 6.23 -2.02
CA LEU A 193 12.88 6.89 -3.05
C LEU A 193 14.33 7.17 -2.61
N PHE A 194 14.52 7.47 -1.33
CA PHE A 194 15.80 7.91 -0.76
C PHE A 194 16.24 7.09 0.47
N ALA A 195 15.52 6.03 0.84
CA ALA A 195 15.83 5.13 1.97
C ALA A 195 17.20 4.43 1.91
N HIS A 196 17.95 4.60 0.81
CA HIS A 196 19.33 4.14 0.65
C HIS A 196 20.38 5.22 0.99
N ASP A 197 19.98 6.50 1.14
CA ASP A 197 20.84 7.61 1.54
C ASP A 197 20.52 8.10 2.95
N ARG A 198 21.45 7.83 3.87
CA ARG A 198 21.45 8.26 5.28
C ARG A 198 21.51 9.78 5.48
N HIS A 199 21.79 10.56 4.44
CA HIS A 199 21.83 12.03 4.50
C HIS A 199 20.44 12.65 4.23
N TRP A 200 19.46 11.82 3.89
CA TRP A 200 18.05 12.18 3.67
C TRP A 200 17.12 11.36 4.58
N PHE A 201 17.34 10.05 4.66
CA PHE A 201 16.47 9.10 5.36
C PHE A 201 16.74 9.03 6.87
N ALA A 202 15.71 9.38 7.64
CA ALA A 202 15.64 9.27 9.11
C ALA A 202 14.59 8.24 9.56
N GLY A 203 14.41 7.16 8.79
CA GLY A 203 13.44 6.12 9.08
C GLY A 203 11.98 6.50 8.79
N GLY A 204 11.08 5.66 9.30
CA GLY A 204 9.63 5.87 9.29
C GLY A 204 9.03 6.03 10.69
N GLY A 205 9.82 6.40 11.70
CA GLY A 205 9.39 6.53 13.10
C GLY A 205 9.21 5.17 13.79
N LEU A 206 8.35 4.30 13.26
CA LEU A 206 8.18 2.92 13.74
C LEU A 206 9.34 1.98 13.38
N PHE A 207 10.21 2.43 12.46
CA PHE A 207 11.35 1.70 11.92
C PHE A 207 12.47 2.64 11.48
N ALA A 208 13.72 2.16 11.51
CA ALA A 208 14.89 2.82 10.92
C ALA A 208 15.38 2.20 9.60
N ARG A 209 14.76 1.11 9.15
CA ARG A 209 15.20 0.36 7.96
C ARG A 209 14.02 -0.33 7.28
N GLN A 210 14.20 -0.63 6.00
CA GLN A 210 13.31 -1.46 5.18
C GLN A 210 14.16 -2.24 4.16
N ILE A 211 13.78 -3.48 3.85
CA ILE A 211 14.50 -4.39 2.95
C ILE A 211 13.54 -4.98 1.90
N HIS A 212 13.24 -4.20 0.88
CA HIS A 212 12.46 -4.63 -0.29
C HIS A 212 13.09 -5.84 -1.01
N GLY A 213 12.25 -6.73 -1.51
CA GLY A 213 12.61 -7.93 -2.27
C GLY A 213 11.40 -8.84 -2.50
N ASP A 214 11.61 -9.95 -3.23
CA ASP A 214 10.58 -10.92 -3.60
C ASP A 214 9.78 -11.45 -2.38
N SER A 215 8.47 -11.67 -2.58
CA SER A 215 7.53 -12.16 -1.57
C SER A 215 7.72 -13.66 -1.30
N GLY A 216 7.90 -13.99 -0.02
CA GLY A 216 7.87 -15.35 0.53
C GLY A 216 6.59 -15.65 1.29
N PHE A 217 5.47 -14.99 0.95
CA PHE A 217 4.18 -15.22 1.60
C PHE A 217 3.69 -16.67 1.41
N LEU A 218 3.04 -17.21 2.45
CA LEU A 218 2.37 -18.51 2.44
C LEU A 218 0.94 -18.31 2.98
N PRO A 219 -0.13 -18.75 2.30
CA PRO A 219 -1.48 -18.62 2.84
C PRO A 219 -1.66 -19.32 4.20
N PRO A 220 -2.46 -18.78 5.13
CA PRO A 220 -2.77 -19.45 6.39
C PRO A 220 -3.37 -20.85 6.19
N THR A 221 -2.77 -21.85 6.84
CA THR A 221 -3.28 -23.23 6.90
C THR A 221 -4.13 -23.48 8.15
N LEU A 222 -4.12 -22.54 9.10
CA LEU A 222 -5.00 -22.50 10.27
C LEU A 222 -5.45 -21.06 10.50
N THR A 223 -6.76 -20.81 10.45
CA THR A 223 -7.33 -19.48 10.68
C THR A 223 -7.86 -19.30 12.10
N VAL A 224 -7.87 -18.06 12.57
CA VAL A 224 -8.44 -17.65 13.87
C VAL A 224 -9.54 -16.61 13.62
N ARG A 225 -10.71 -16.80 14.25
CA ARG A 225 -11.82 -15.83 14.23
C ARG A 225 -11.84 -14.93 15.45
N ASP A 226 -12.34 -15.41 16.59
CA ASP A 226 -12.33 -14.62 17.84
C ASP A 226 -11.09 -14.95 18.68
N ARG A 227 -10.76 -16.24 18.80
CA ARG A 227 -9.72 -16.77 19.69
C ARG A 227 -9.31 -18.19 19.31
N LEU A 228 -8.04 -18.54 19.52
CA LEU A 228 -7.50 -19.89 19.45
C LEU A 228 -6.62 -20.17 20.68
N ASP A 229 -6.99 -21.16 21.50
CA ASP A 229 -6.09 -21.76 22.51
C ASP A 229 -5.40 -22.97 21.87
N ILE A 230 -4.07 -23.01 21.87
CA ILE A 230 -3.29 -24.05 21.20
C ILE A 230 -2.00 -24.38 21.97
N ASN A 231 -1.61 -25.66 21.99
CA ASN A 231 -0.24 -26.07 22.30
C ASN A 231 0.47 -26.42 20.98
N ILE A 232 1.58 -25.74 20.68
CA ILE A 232 2.38 -26.01 19.48
C ILE A 232 3.86 -25.84 19.80
N ALA A 233 4.71 -26.70 19.23
CA ALA A 233 6.12 -26.88 19.63
C ALA A 233 6.33 -27.19 21.15
N GLY A 234 5.29 -27.63 21.87
CA GLY A 234 5.30 -27.78 23.32
C GLY A 234 5.05 -26.49 24.12
N VAL A 235 4.63 -25.40 23.46
CA VAL A 235 4.32 -24.09 24.06
C VAL A 235 2.80 -23.90 24.08
N ASP A 236 2.22 -23.72 25.27
CA ASP A 236 0.83 -23.26 25.41
C ASP A 236 0.74 -21.77 25.07
N MET A 237 -0.16 -21.41 24.16
CA MET A 237 -0.42 -20.03 23.76
C MET A 237 -1.91 -19.80 23.47
N ARG A 238 -2.30 -18.53 23.52
CA ARG A 238 -3.63 -18.07 23.07
C ARG A 238 -3.48 -16.96 22.06
N LEU A 239 -4.05 -17.13 20.88
CA LEU A 239 -4.21 -16.06 19.92
C LEU A 239 -5.60 -15.45 20.12
N PHE A 240 -5.69 -14.12 20.13
CA PHE A 240 -6.95 -13.37 20.21
C PHE A 240 -7.06 -12.43 19.03
N SER A 241 -8.25 -12.33 18.43
CA SER A 241 -8.57 -11.21 17.53
C SER A 241 -8.68 -9.92 18.33
N ALA A 242 -8.04 -8.88 17.79
CA ALA A 242 -7.89 -7.58 18.43
C ALA A 242 -7.95 -6.50 17.35
N PRO A 243 -9.12 -6.26 16.71
CA PRO A 243 -9.25 -5.29 15.62
C PRO A 243 -8.87 -3.87 16.07
N GLY A 244 -8.36 -3.08 15.13
CA GLY A 244 -7.95 -1.70 15.35
C GLY A 244 -7.22 -1.16 14.13
N GLU A 245 -5.93 -1.47 13.98
CA GLU A 245 -5.19 -1.03 12.78
C GLU A 245 -5.75 -1.62 11.48
N THR A 246 -6.16 -2.89 11.53
CA THR A 246 -6.86 -3.60 10.46
C THR A 246 -7.97 -4.48 11.06
N ARG A 247 -8.74 -5.12 10.18
CA ARG A 247 -9.85 -6.03 10.52
C ARG A 247 -9.40 -7.47 10.78
N ASP A 248 -8.09 -7.72 10.78
CA ASP A 248 -7.47 -9.05 10.78
C ASP A 248 -6.32 -9.19 11.81
N VAL A 249 -6.24 -8.26 12.78
CA VAL A 249 -5.19 -8.24 13.80
C VAL A 249 -5.36 -9.37 14.83
N LEU A 250 -4.29 -10.12 15.05
CA LEU A 250 -4.10 -11.09 16.12
C LEU A 250 -3.01 -10.66 17.11
N VAL A 251 -3.24 -10.95 18.40
CA VAL A 251 -2.22 -10.85 19.46
C VAL A 251 -2.00 -12.20 20.14
N ILE A 252 -0.77 -12.48 20.57
CA ILE A 252 -0.35 -13.79 21.06
C ILE A 252 0.00 -13.68 22.56
N TRP A 253 -0.74 -14.42 23.38
CA TRP A 253 -0.57 -14.49 24.84
C TRP A 253 0.06 -15.81 25.27
N LEU A 254 1.14 -15.74 26.03
CA LEU A 254 1.88 -16.88 26.59
C LEU A 254 1.63 -16.96 28.11
N PRO A 255 0.64 -17.75 28.58
CA PRO A 255 0.17 -17.69 29.97
C PRO A 255 1.23 -18.06 31.02
N HIS A 256 2.12 -19.02 30.73
CA HIS A 256 3.14 -19.48 31.69
C HIS A 256 4.18 -18.40 32.03
N HIS A 257 4.50 -17.53 31.07
CA HIS A 257 5.47 -16.44 31.24
C HIS A 257 4.82 -15.05 31.34
N ARG A 258 3.48 -15.00 31.29
CA ARG A 258 2.68 -13.76 31.28
C ARG A 258 3.16 -12.77 30.22
N THR A 259 3.47 -13.27 29.03
CA THR A 259 4.00 -12.48 27.91
C THR A 259 2.91 -12.21 26.89
N LEU A 260 2.71 -10.94 26.54
CA LEU A 260 1.91 -10.54 25.39
C LEU A 260 2.84 -10.14 24.24
N VAL A 261 2.69 -10.76 23.07
CA VAL A 261 3.30 -10.32 21.82
C VAL A 261 2.21 -9.65 20.99
N GLN A 262 2.42 -8.39 20.59
CA GLN A 262 1.44 -7.61 19.84
C GLN A 262 2.06 -6.56 18.92
N ILE A 263 1.23 -6.07 18.01
CA ILE A 263 1.48 -4.94 17.10
C ILE A 263 0.14 -4.24 16.82
N ALA A 264 0.10 -3.36 15.82
CA ALA A 264 -1.06 -2.68 15.25
C ALA A 264 -1.74 -1.65 16.16
N ASN A 265 -2.16 -2.09 17.35
CA ASN A 265 -2.95 -1.27 18.25
C ASN A 265 -2.13 -0.51 19.29
N LEU A 266 -0.81 -0.77 19.38
CA LEU A 266 0.11 -0.07 20.26
C LEU A 266 1.57 -0.17 19.76
N TYR A 267 2.26 0.96 19.72
CA TYR A 267 3.68 1.11 19.40
C TYR A 267 4.23 2.41 20.01
N GLU A 268 5.53 2.65 19.95
CA GLU A 268 6.20 3.86 20.49
C GLU A 268 5.97 5.13 19.64
N ALA A 269 4.70 5.42 19.31
CA ALA A 269 4.25 6.61 18.61
C ALA A 269 2.74 6.79 18.80
N PHE A 270 2.25 8.02 18.69
CA PHE A 270 0.82 8.31 18.61
C PHE A 270 0.18 7.47 17.48
N PRO A 271 -0.98 6.82 17.70
CA PRO A 271 -1.53 5.87 16.75
C PRO A 271 -2.00 6.55 15.47
N ALA A 272 -1.70 5.95 14.32
CA ALA A 272 -2.24 6.37 13.03
C ALA A 272 -3.62 5.76 12.83
N ILE A 273 -4.69 6.52 13.14
CA ILE A 273 -6.07 6.13 12.81
C ILE A 273 -6.31 6.27 11.30
N THR A 274 -5.51 7.09 10.63
CA THR A 274 -5.34 7.07 9.17
C THR A 274 -3.88 7.26 8.75
N THR A 275 -3.58 6.77 7.55
CA THR A 275 -2.23 6.61 6.98
C THR A 275 -2.13 7.34 5.65
N LEU A 276 -1.04 8.07 5.39
CA LEU A 276 -0.87 8.89 4.17
C LEU A 276 -0.89 8.05 2.88
N ARG A 277 -0.59 6.74 2.99
CA ARG A 277 -0.73 5.74 1.92
C ARG A 277 -2.18 5.48 1.49
N GLY A 278 -3.15 5.81 2.34
CA GLY A 278 -4.56 5.42 2.21
C GLY A 278 -4.81 3.95 2.60
N ALA A 279 -5.57 3.73 3.66
CA ALA A 279 -6.09 2.41 4.07
C ALA A 279 -7.63 2.39 3.99
N TYR A 280 -8.28 1.36 4.53
CA TYR A 280 -9.65 1.54 5.02
C TYR A 280 -9.62 2.34 6.34
N PRO A 281 -10.66 3.12 6.66
CA PRO A 281 -10.72 3.86 7.92
C PRO A 281 -10.66 2.92 9.13
N ARG A 282 -9.94 3.34 10.17
CA ARG A 282 -9.71 2.54 11.38
C ARG A 282 -10.64 3.02 12.49
N ASP A 283 -11.34 2.11 13.16
CA ASP A 283 -12.26 2.46 14.24
C ASP A 283 -11.51 2.70 15.57
N PRO A 284 -11.56 3.92 16.16
CA PRO A 284 -10.92 4.21 17.45
C PRO A 284 -11.50 3.38 18.61
N LEU A 285 -12.77 2.96 18.53
CA LEU A 285 -13.44 2.19 19.58
C LEU A 285 -12.98 0.73 19.58
N SER A 286 -12.64 0.17 18.42
CA SER A 286 -11.99 -1.13 18.27
C SER A 286 -10.58 -1.12 18.87
N TYR A 287 -9.76 -0.09 18.59
CA TYR A 287 -8.47 0.13 19.26
C TYR A 287 -8.60 0.11 20.79
N ILE A 288 -9.53 0.91 21.33
CA ILE A 288 -9.80 1.00 22.78
C ILE A 288 -10.17 -0.37 23.36
N SER A 289 -11.10 -1.08 22.69
CA SER A 289 -11.59 -2.39 23.11
C SER A 289 -10.50 -3.46 23.12
N SER A 290 -9.62 -3.43 22.11
CA SER A 290 -8.43 -4.28 22.00
C SER A 290 -7.40 -4.01 23.09
N ILE A 291 -7.13 -2.74 23.43
CA ILE A 291 -6.20 -2.42 24.52
C ILE A 291 -6.81 -2.78 25.90
N ASP A 292 -8.13 -2.65 26.08
CA ASP A 292 -8.81 -3.11 27.30
C ASP A 292 -8.78 -4.65 27.45
N LEU A 293 -8.80 -5.41 26.34
CA LEU A 293 -8.43 -6.84 26.34
C LEU A 293 -6.97 -7.04 26.81
N TYR A 294 -6.00 -6.28 26.29
CA TYR A 294 -4.58 -6.43 26.68
C TYR A 294 -4.39 -6.18 28.18
N ARG A 295 -5.08 -5.19 28.74
CA ARG A 295 -5.09 -4.89 30.19
C ARG A 295 -5.64 -6.06 31.02
N SER A 296 -6.69 -6.73 30.54
CA SER A 296 -7.31 -7.88 31.22
C SER A 296 -6.39 -9.11 31.36
N LEU A 297 -5.39 -9.25 30.48
CA LEU A 297 -4.38 -10.31 30.54
C LEU A 297 -3.33 -10.04 31.64
N GLU A 298 -3.16 -8.77 32.03
CA GLU A 298 -2.17 -8.30 33.00
C GLU A 298 -0.73 -8.84 32.73
N PRO A 299 -0.15 -8.58 31.54
CA PRO A 299 1.21 -9.02 31.20
C PRO A 299 2.27 -8.58 32.21
N GLU A 300 3.28 -9.42 32.43
CA GLU A 300 4.54 -9.06 33.09
C GLU A 300 5.63 -8.72 32.06
N TYR A 301 5.47 -9.20 30.83
CA TYR A 301 6.30 -8.89 29.67
C TYR A 301 5.41 -8.51 28.49
N LEU A 302 5.76 -7.42 27.79
CA LEU A 302 5.12 -6.97 26.55
C LEU A 302 6.19 -6.91 25.46
N VAL A 303 5.93 -7.55 24.32
CA VAL A 303 6.79 -7.53 23.14
C VAL A 303 6.13 -6.69 22.04
N LEU A 304 6.88 -5.76 21.47
CA LEU A 304 6.45 -4.86 20.40
C LEU A 304 7.19 -5.22 19.10
N ILE A 305 6.44 -5.50 18.04
CA ILE A 305 6.99 -5.83 16.71
C ILE A 305 7.39 -4.57 15.91
N HIS A 306 7.13 -3.37 16.44
CA HIS A 306 7.69 -2.10 15.94
C HIS A 306 8.27 -1.28 17.10
N GLY A 307 9.10 -0.27 16.77
CA GLY A 307 9.76 0.62 17.74
C GLY A 307 11.16 0.14 18.18
N PRO A 308 11.98 1.05 18.74
CA PRO A 308 13.35 0.75 19.18
C PRO A 308 13.44 -0.01 20.52
N ASN A 309 12.40 0.02 21.37
CA ASN A 309 12.36 -0.66 22.66
C ASN A 309 11.36 -1.83 22.64
N PRO A 310 11.66 -2.93 21.93
CA PRO A 310 10.72 -4.01 21.61
C PRO A 310 10.28 -4.85 22.82
N VAL A 311 10.76 -4.54 24.02
CA VAL A 311 10.46 -5.27 25.26
C VAL A 311 10.18 -4.30 26.39
N GLN A 312 8.98 -4.36 26.95
CA GLN A 312 8.57 -3.64 28.16
C GLN A 312 8.32 -4.66 29.28
N THR A 313 8.68 -4.33 30.52
CA THR A 313 8.65 -5.28 31.66
C THR A 313 8.02 -4.69 32.91
N GLY A 314 7.43 -5.58 33.72
CA GLY A 314 6.74 -5.25 34.96
C GLY A 314 5.30 -4.83 34.72
N LYS A 315 4.35 -5.59 35.28
CA LYS A 315 2.89 -5.38 35.16
C LYS A 315 2.45 -3.93 35.38
N ASN A 316 3.02 -3.22 36.34
CA ASN A 316 2.68 -1.82 36.63
C ASN A 316 3.13 -0.86 35.52
N THR A 317 4.31 -1.07 34.92
CA THR A 317 4.83 -0.29 33.79
C THR A 317 3.93 -0.49 32.57
N ILE A 318 3.63 -1.76 32.26
CA ILE A 318 2.87 -2.14 31.07
C ILE A 318 1.41 -1.67 31.18
N ASN A 319 0.76 -1.85 32.34
CA ASN A 319 -0.60 -1.35 32.54
C ASN A 319 -0.69 0.19 32.49
N ARG A 320 0.37 0.92 32.88
CA ARG A 320 0.44 2.38 32.67
C ARG A 320 0.49 2.72 31.18
N ILE A 321 1.38 2.07 30.42
CA ILE A 321 1.50 2.27 28.97
C ILE A 321 0.15 2.00 28.29
N PHE A 322 -0.49 0.86 28.57
CA PHE A 322 -1.82 0.54 28.03
C PHE A 322 -2.90 1.56 28.40
N THR A 323 -2.93 2.01 29.66
CA THR A 323 -3.91 2.99 30.13
C THR A 323 -3.71 4.32 29.42
N ASN A 324 -2.48 4.85 29.39
CA ASN A 324 -2.16 6.11 28.74
C ASN A 324 -2.46 6.07 27.23
N TYR A 325 -2.11 4.99 26.54
CA TYR A 325 -2.32 4.86 25.09
C TYR A 325 -3.82 4.83 24.73
N ARG A 326 -4.59 3.99 25.43
CA ARG A 326 -6.04 3.86 25.29
C ARG A 326 -6.77 5.16 25.64
N ASP A 327 -6.38 5.82 26.73
CA ASP A 327 -7.02 7.07 27.17
C ASP A 327 -6.70 8.25 26.24
N ALA A 328 -5.54 8.25 25.56
CA ALA A 328 -5.22 9.24 24.53
C ALA A 328 -6.07 9.07 23.26
N ILE A 329 -6.29 7.82 22.82
CA ILE A 329 -7.21 7.49 21.71
C ILE A 329 -8.63 7.94 22.07
N GLN A 330 -9.13 7.56 23.25
CA GLN A 330 -10.46 7.98 23.69
C GLN A 330 -10.56 9.50 23.83
N PHE A 331 -9.53 10.19 24.35
CA PHE A 331 -9.56 11.65 24.49
C PHE A 331 -9.74 12.35 23.14
N VAL A 332 -8.94 11.99 22.13
CA VAL A 332 -9.05 12.61 20.80
C VAL A 332 -10.37 12.26 20.13
N HIS A 333 -10.84 11.02 20.23
CA HIS A 333 -12.16 10.59 19.76
C HIS A 333 -13.30 11.38 20.43
N ASP A 334 -13.42 11.29 21.75
CA ASP A 334 -14.55 11.84 22.51
C ASP A 334 -14.58 13.36 22.44
N GLN A 335 -13.42 14.04 22.41
CA GLN A 335 -13.39 15.50 22.20
C GLN A 335 -13.77 15.88 20.77
N THR A 336 -13.30 15.15 19.74
CA THR A 336 -13.73 15.39 18.35
C THR A 336 -15.24 15.26 18.22
N VAL A 337 -15.81 14.16 18.70
CA VAL A 337 -17.26 13.93 18.70
C VAL A 337 -17.99 14.98 19.57
N GLN A 338 -17.44 15.42 20.70
CA GLN A 338 -18.07 16.45 21.54
C GLN A 338 -18.09 17.83 20.86
N TYR A 339 -17.03 18.23 20.14
CA TYR A 339 -17.01 19.51 19.42
C TYR A 339 -17.76 19.47 18.08
N MET A 340 -17.77 18.34 17.38
CA MET A 340 -18.66 18.07 16.25
C MET A 340 -20.13 18.22 16.65
N ASN A 341 -20.54 17.69 17.80
CA ASN A 341 -21.88 17.87 18.37
C ASN A 341 -22.20 19.32 18.79
N LYS A 342 -21.20 20.20 18.91
CA LYS A 342 -21.37 21.66 19.09
C LYS A 342 -21.42 22.43 17.75
N GLY A 343 -21.27 21.75 16.61
CA GLY A 343 -21.32 22.36 15.28
C GLY A 343 -20.02 23.02 14.81
N LEU A 344 -18.87 22.52 15.27
CA LEU A 344 -17.54 22.93 14.82
C LEU A 344 -17.07 22.06 13.64
N THR A 345 -16.28 22.64 12.73
CA THR A 345 -15.60 21.96 11.61
C THR A 345 -14.29 21.28 12.07
N PRO A 346 -13.71 20.34 11.31
CA PRO A 346 -12.45 19.68 11.68
C PRO A 346 -11.31 20.64 12.07
N GLY A 347 -11.12 21.73 11.34
CA GLY A 347 -10.10 22.75 11.67
C GLY A 347 -10.39 23.53 12.94
N GLU A 348 -11.66 23.85 13.22
CA GLU A 348 -12.08 24.45 14.50
C GLU A 348 -11.89 23.48 15.68
N ILE A 349 -11.95 22.17 15.43
CA ILE A 349 -11.68 21.12 16.44
C ILE A 349 -10.18 20.95 16.67
N ALA A 350 -9.37 20.86 15.60
CA ALA A 350 -7.91 20.75 15.67
C ALA A 350 -7.24 21.91 16.43
N ALA A 351 -7.81 23.12 16.35
CA ALA A 351 -7.38 24.27 17.15
C ALA A 351 -7.66 24.15 18.66
N LEU A 352 -8.54 23.24 19.10
CA LEU A 352 -9.01 23.12 20.49
C LEU A 352 -8.59 21.80 21.16
N VAL A 353 -8.52 20.70 20.42
CA VAL A 353 -8.21 19.37 20.96
C VAL A 353 -6.71 19.17 21.03
N LYS A 354 -6.14 19.26 22.24
CA LYS A 354 -4.75 18.92 22.53
C LYS A 354 -4.68 18.04 23.77
N LEU A 355 -3.77 17.06 23.78
CA LEU A 355 -3.71 16.03 24.84
C LEU A 355 -3.48 16.65 26.24
N PRO A 356 -4.08 16.08 27.31
CA PRO A 356 -3.74 16.42 28.68
C PRO A 356 -2.22 16.29 28.94
N PRO A 357 -1.59 17.14 29.78
CA PRO A 357 -0.13 17.15 29.94
C PRO A 357 0.53 15.83 30.35
N HIS A 358 -0.20 14.93 31.01
CA HIS A 358 0.29 13.61 31.41
C HIS A 358 0.27 12.57 30.28
N LEU A 359 -0.42 12.86 29.16
CA LEU A 359 -0.44 12.06 27.93
C LEU A 359 0.46 12.69 26.86
N ALA A 360 0.43 14.02 26.72
CA ALA A 360 1.29 14.77 25.78
C ALA A 360 2.80 14.54 26.02
N GLY A 361 3.20 14.29 27.28
CA GLY A 361 4.59 13.98 27.66
C GLY A 361 4.93 12.49 27.74
N ASP A 362 4.05 11.57 27.31
CA ASP A 362 4.36 10.13 27.29
C ASP A 362 5.13 9.76 26.01
N SER A 363 6.21 8.98 26.15
CA SER A 363 7.05 8.57 25.02
C SER A 363 6.30 7.71 24.00
N PHE A 364 5.27 6.98 24.42
CA PHE A 364 4.41 6.22 23.51
C PHE A 364 3.42 7.09 22.73
N LEU A 365 3.29 8.38 23.03
CA LEU A 365 2.28 9.28 22.45
C LEU A 365 2.85 10.45 21.65
N GLN A 366 4.14 10.40 21.32
CA GLN A 366 4.77 11.41 20.45
C GLN A 366 4.35 11.23 18.98
N GLU A 367 4.15 12.32 18.25
CA GLU A 367 3.52 12.35 16.91
C GLU A 367 4.50 12.00 15.78
N VAL A 368 5.41 11.05 16.01
CA VAL A 368 6.44 10.59 15.06
C VAL A 368 5.87 9.73 13.91
N TYR A 369 4.61 9.29 14.01
CA TYR A 369 3.94 8.42 13.02
C TYR A 369 2.46 8.78 12.81
N GLY A 370 1.61 8.55 13.81
CA GLY A 370 0.28 9.16 13.89
C GLY A 370 0.38 10.65 14.22
N GLU A 371 -0.71 11.37 13.98
CA GLU A 371 -0.81 12.82 14.22
C GLU A 371 -2.25 13.11 14.69
N ILE A 372 -2.39 13.87 15.78
CA ILE A 372 -3.66 14.18 16.44
C ILE A 372 -4.59 14.88 15.45
N ASP A 373 -4.10 15.91 14.77
CA ASP A 373 -4.93 16.73 13.88
C ASP A 373 -5.36 15.92 12.63
N ARG A 374 -4.49 15.03 12.11
CA ARG A 374 -4.85 14.08 11.05
C ARG A 374 -5.95 13.11 11.50
N ASN A 375 -5.84 12.58 12.72
CA ASN A 375 -6.85 11.69 13.29
C ASN A 375 -8.18 12.43 13.57
N ILE A 376 -8.17 13.71 13.96
CA ILE A 376 -9.39 14.53 14.15
C ILE A 376 -10.19 14.63 12.84
N TYR A 377 -9.52 14.85 11.71
CA TYR A 377 -10.17 14.91 10.39
C TYR A 377 -10.76 13.55 10.00
N GLU A 378 -10.02 12.44 10.16
CA GLU A 378 -10.54 11.09 9.88
C GLU A 378 -11.76 10.74 10.75
N ILE A 379 -11.69 11.00 12.07
CA ILE A 379 -12.80 10.75 13.00
C ILE A 379 -14.03 11.59 12.63
N PHE A 380 -13.83 12.81 12.13
CA PHE A 380 -14.93 13.62 11.61
C PHE A 380 -15.54 13.00 10.34
N TRP A 381 -14.71 12.64 9.36
CA TRP A 381 -15.17 12.06 8.09
C TRP A 381 -15.86 10.70 8.28
N TRP A 382 -15.41 9.88 9.23
CA TRP A 382 -16.06 8.62 9.62
C TRP A 382 -17.51 8.81 10.08
N TYR A 383 -17.79 9.85 10.88
CA TYR A 383 -19.15 10.11 11.40
C TYR A 383 -20.01 11.04 10.53
N ARG A 384 -19.41 11.83 9.63
CA ARG A 384 -20.10 12.94 8.93
C ARG A 384 -19.81 13.06 7.43
N GLY A 385 -18.85 12.31 6.89
CA GLY A 385 -18.26 12.56 5.57
C GLY A 385 -17.53 13.91 5.52
N SER A 386 -17.16 14.33 4.31
CA SER A 386 -16.48 15.62 4.05
C SER A 386 -17.32 16.85 4.37
N PHE A 387 -18.65 16.72 4.50
CA PHE A 387 -19.56 17.83 4.79
C PHE A 387 -19.46 18.29 6.26
N SER A 388 -18.68 19.36 6.49
CA SER A 388 -18.45 19.94 7.82
C SER A 388 -19.71 20.55 8.46
N GLY A 389 -20.75 20.77 7.66
CA GLY A 389 -21.99 21.43 8.08
C GLY A 389 -22.03 22.92 7.75
N ARG A 390 -21.07 23.44 6.97
CA ARG A 390 -21.08 24.80 6.44
C ARG A 390 -21.64 24.78 5.01
N CYS A 391 -22.32 25.85 4.59
CA CYS A 391 -22.91 25.91 3.25
C CYS A 391 -21.88 26.10 2.13
N ARG A 392 -20.62 26.51 2.42
CA ARG A 392 -19.53 26.54 1.44
C ARG A 392 -19.26 25.14 0.87
N ASP A 393 -19.25 24.13 1.74
CA ASP A 393 -19.00 22.72 1.43
C ASP A 393 -19.98 22.11 0.40
N LEU A 394 -21.13 22.76 0.15
CA LEU A 394 -22.11 22.34 -0.85
C LEU A 394 -21.75 22.81 -2.27
N PHE A 395 -20.76 23.71 -2.38
CA PHE A 395 -20.31 24.35 -3.61
C PHE A 395 -18.79 24.31 -3.66
N SER A 396 -18.20 23.12 -3.80
CA SER A 396 -16.77 22.96 -4.04
C SER A 396 -16.37 23.63 -5.36
N GLN A 397 -15.21 24.29 -5.36
CA GLN A 397 -14.50 24.73 -6.56
C GLN A 397 -13.50 23.63 -6.96
N SER A 398 -13.04 23.63 -8.20
CA SER A 398 -11.83 22.88 -8.57
C SER A 398 -10.56 23.61 -8.09
N PRO A 399 -9.43 22.92 -7.86
CA PRO A 399 -8.17 23.57 -7.48
C PRO A 399 -7.72 24.65 -8.48
N GLN A 400 -8.02 24.46 -9.77
CA GLN A 400 -7.78 25.45 -10.83
C GLN A 400 -8.58 26.74 -10.56
N GLU A 401 -9.88 26.65 -10.25
CA GLU A 401 -10.72 27.82 -9.98
C GLU A 401 -10.34 28.51 -8.66
N GLU A 402 -9.96 27.76 -7.62
CA GLU A 402 -9.48 28.35 -6.36
C GLU A 402 -8.13 29.07 -6.56
N ALA A 403 -7.23 28.51 -7.36
CA ALA A 403 -5.97 29.14 -7.75
C ALA A 403 -6.20 30.43 -8.57
N GLU A 404 -7.01 30.37 -9.63
CA GLU A 404 -7.35 31.52 -10.48
C GLU A 404 -7.95 32.67 -9.67
N MET A 405 -8.91 32.37 -8.78
CA MET A 405 -9.55 33.37 -7.93
C MET A 405 -8.60 33.92 -6.86
N THR A 406 -7.71 33.08 -6.31
CA THR A 406 -6.66 33.51 -5.37
C THR A 406 -5.64 34.43 -6.04
N ALA A 407 -5.28 34.15 -7.30
CA ALA A 407 -4.42 35.02 -8.11
C ALA A 407 -5.10 36.36 -8.43
N GLU A 408 -6.38 36.40 -8.78
CA GLU A 408 -7.11 37.67 -8.98
C GLU A 408 -7.10 38.52 -7.68
N LEU A 409 -7.45 37.92 -6.54
CA LEU A 409 -7.41 38.57 -5.23
C LEU A 409 -6.00 38.99 -4.81
N ALA A 410 -4.96 38.35 -5.36
CA ALA A 410 -3.59 38.74 -5.12
C ALA A 410 -3.13 39.97 -5.93
N GLY A 411 -3.75 40.22 -7.10
CA GLY A 411 -3.33 41.22 -8.09
C GLY A 411 -2.72 40.62 -9.37
N GLY A 412 -2.95 39.32 -9.62
CA GLY A 412 -2.37 38.53 -10.72
C GLY A 412 -1.39 37.46 -10.22
N ILE A 413 -1.05 36.51 -11.10
CA ILE A 413 -0.16 35.35 -10.82
C ILE A 413 1.17 35.80 -10.20
N GLU A 414 1.83 36.78 -10.81
CA GLU A 414 3.10 37.35 -10.31
C GLU A 414 2.98 38.00 -8.92
N ALA A 415 1.82 38.58 -8.60
CA ALA A 415 1.56 39.16 -7.29
C ALA A 415 1.25 38.07 -6.23
N LEU A 416 0.73 36.91 -6.65
CA LEU A 416 0.60 35.73 -5.79
C LEU A 416 1.97 35.08 -5.53
N ALA A 417 2.81 34.92 -6.55
CA ALA A 417 4.17 34.40 -6.43
C ALA A 417 5.02 35.25 -5.48
N GLN A 418 4.95 36.58 -5.60
CA GLN A 418 5.61 37.50 -4.68
C GLN A 418 5.11 37.39 -3.23
N LYS A 419 3.82 37.07 -3.02
CA LYS A 419 3.29 36.81 -1.67
C LYS A 419 3.75 35.47 -1.12
N ALA A 420 3.80 34.41 -1.93
CA ALA A 420 4.33 33.11 -1.53
C ALA A 420 5.80 33.24 -1.05
N ALA A 421 6.64 33.92 -1.82
CA ALA A 421 8.03 34.21 -1.44
C ALA A 421 8.13 35.05 -0.14
N GLN A 422 7.29 36.08 0.02
CA GLN A 422 7.23 36.86 1.27
C GLN A 422 6.77 36.03 2.48
N LEU A 423 5.94 35.01 2.28
CA LEU A 423 5.54 34.09 3.36
C LEU A 423 6.69 33.16 3.76
N LEU A 424 7.50 32.72 2.79
CA LEU A 424 8.75 31.96 3.05
C LEU A 424 9.75 32.83 3.84
N ASP A 425 10.01 34.07 3.39
CA ASP A 425 10.85 35.06 4.11
C ASP A 425 10.36 35.33 5.55
N MET A 426 9.06 35.16 5.80
CA MET A 426 8.42 35.31 7.12
C MET A 426 8.37 34.02 7.96
N GLY A 427 8.88 32.89 7.46
CA GLY A 427 8.81 31.60 8.15
C GLY A 427 7.40 31.01 8.25
N LYS A 428 6.49 31.37 7.33
CA LYS A 428 5.12 30.84 7.25
C LYS A 428 5.04 29.75 6.19
N LEU A 429 5.75 28.66 6.46
CA LEU A 429 6.13 27.67 5.46
C LEU A 429 4.92 26.97 4.80
N GLU A 430 3.87 26.66 5.56
CA GLU A 430 2.66 26.01 5.04
C GLU A 430 1.92 26.93 4.05
N TRP A 431 1.82 28.22 4.38
CA TRP A 431 1.20 29.22 3.49
C TRP A 431 2.09 29.58 2.29
N ALA A 432 3.42 29.50 2.44
CA ALA A 432 4.34 29.65 1.32
C ALA A 432 4.20 28.49 0.33
N LEU A 433 4.11 27.26 0.83
CA LEU A 433 3.81 26.05 0.05
C LEU A 433 2.45 26.16 -0.65
N GLU A 434 1.36 26.43 0.08
CA GLU A 434 0.01 26.55 -0.48
C GLU A 434 -0.08 27.61 -1.58
N LEU A 435 0.45 28.82 -1.37
CA LEU A 435 0.36 29.88 -2.37
C LEU A 435 1.35 29.71 -3.54
N ALA A 436 2.45 28.98 -3.35
CA ALA A 436 3.35 28.61 -4.45
C ALA A 436 2.73 27.52 -5.34
N ASP A 437 2.10 26.50 -4.76
CA ASP A 437 1.40 25.45 -5.49
C ASP A 437 0.23 26.02 -6.32
N ASN A 438 -0.56 26.93 -5.74
CA ASN A 438 -1.57 27.70 -6.46
C ASN A 438 -1.00 28.50 -7.65
N VAL A 439 0.25 28.99 -7.60
CA VAL A 439 0.87 29.62 -8.78
C VAL A 439 1.25 28.59 -9.83
N LEU A 440 1.80 27.43 -9.43
CA LEU A 440 2.24 26.39 -10.35
C LEU A 440 1.08 25.71 -11.09
N LEU A 441 -0.14 25.70 -10.53
CA LEU A 441 -1.35 25.32 -11.26
C LEU A 441 -1.68 26.27 -12.43
N LEU A 442 -1.34 27.56 -12.33
CA LEU A 442 -1.64 28.58 -13.33
C LEU A 442 -0.48 28.83 -14.31
N ASP A 443 0.74 28.74 -13.82
CA ASP A 443 2.00 28.84 -14.58
C ASP A 443 2.98 27.74 -14.11
N PRO A 444 2.88 26.53 -14.68
CA PRO A 444 3.76 25.39 -14.34
C PRO A 444 5.25 25.62 -14.63
N PHE A 445 5.63 26.76 -15.21
CA PHE A 445 7.01 27.13 -15.50
C PHE A 445 7.50 28.32 -14.64
N ASN A 446 6.71 28.74 -13.63
CA ASN A 446 7.06 29.86 -12.76
C ASN A 446 8.21 29.50 -11.81
N ALA A 447 9.44 29.78 -12.23
CA ALA A 447 10.64 29.44 -11.47
C ALA A 447 10.68 30.05 -10.06
N GLY A 448 10.04 31.21 -9.84
CA GLY A 448 9.93 31.84 -8.52
C GLY A 448 9.02 31.04 -7.57
N ALA A 449 7.87 30.58 -8.07
CA ALA A 449 6.99 29.70 -7.29
C ALA A 449 7.60 28.32 -7.07
N GLN A 450 8.24 27.70 -8.07
CA GLN A 450 8.89 26.39 -7.89
C GLN A 450 10.01 26.45 -6.84
N LEU A 451 10.84 27.50 -6.85
CA LEU A 451 11.83 27.71 -5.78
C LEU A 451 11.15 27.90 -4.41
N THR A 452 10.06 28.66 -4.34
CA THR A 452 9.32 28.87 -3.10
C THR A 452 8.73 27.57 -2.55
N LYS A 453 8.09 26.75 -3.41
CA LYS A 453 7.55 25.42 -3.05
C LYS A 453 8.67 24.49 -2.59
N ASN A 454 9.79 24.43 -3.31
CA ASN A 454 10.95 23.61 -2.99
C ASN A 454 11.54 23.94 -1.61
N GLU A 455 11.84 25.20 -1.34
CA GLU A 455 12.40 25.64 -0.06
C GLU A 455 11.40 25.43 1.10
N ALA A 456 10.10 25.64 0.86
CA ALA A 456 9.07 25.36 1.87
C ALA A 456 8.95 23.86 2.19
N MET A 457 8.97 22.98 1.18
CA MET A 457 8.96 21.52 1.40
C MET A 457 10.19 21.03 2.17
N LEU A 458 11.39 21.53 1.83
CA LEU A 458 12.61 21.23 2.58
C LEU A 458 12.50 21.71 4.04
N SER A 459 12.17 22.99 4.26
CA SER A 459 12.06 23.57 5.60
C SER A 459 11.05 22.82 6.49
N LEU A 460 9.87 22.48 5.95
CA LEU A 460 8.85 21.70 6.66
C LEU A 460 9.32 20.28 6.98
N ALA A 461 10.09 19.66 6.08
CA ALA A 461 10.67 18.34 6.30
C ALA A 461 11.80 18.34 7.35
N GLU A 462 12.58 19.42 7.44
CA GLU A 462 13.61 19.62 8.47
C GLU A 462 12.99 19.84 9.86
N GLU A 463 11.93 20.65 9.97
CA GLU A 463 11.30 20.96 11.25
C GLU A 463 10.40 19.84 11.80
N THR A 464 9.72 19.07 10.93
CA THR A 464 8.66 18.16 11.40
C THR A 464 9.17 16.94 12.19
N LEU A 465 8.49 16.66 13.32
CA LEU A 465 8.68 15.46 14.12
C LEU A 465 8.12 14.20 13.43
N ASN A 466 7.14 14.37 12.54
CA ASN A 466 6.40 13.25 11.95
C ASN A 466 7.16 12.67 10.75
N ALA A 467 7.71 11.46 10.91
CA ALA A 467 8.51 10.81 9.88
C ALA A 467 7.76 10.63 8.55
N GLN A 468 6.45 10.41 8.61
CA GLN A 468 5.61 10.17 7.44
C GLN A 468 5.38 11.46 6.65
N LYS A 469 5.16 12.59 7.35
CA LYS A 469 5.08 13.93 6.76
C LYS A 469 6.41 14.36 6.15
N ARG A 470 7.53 14.16 6.86
CA ARG A 470 8.89 14.39 6.34
C ARG A 470 9.10 13.60 5.04
N ASN A 471 8.84 12.30 5.06
CA ASN A 471 9.17 11.43 3.94
C ASN A 471 8.33 11.73 2.69
N TYR A 472 7.07 12.13 2.87
CA TYR A 472 6.21 12.56 1.77
C TYR A 472 6.74 13.84 1.12
N LEU A 473 7.01 14.89 1.91
CA LEU A 473 7.56 16.17 1.43
C LEU A 473 8.88 16.00 0.66
N LEU A 474 9.79 15.16 1.16
CA LEU A 474 11.06 14.88 0.49
C LEU A 474 10.88 14.03 -0.78
N SER A 475 9.87 13.17 -0.83
CA SER A 475 9.55 12.40 -2.05
C SER A 475 8.97 13.29 -3.15
N GLU A 476 8.04 14.18 -2.80
CA GLU A 476 7.45 15.17 -3.70
C GLU A 476 8.53 16.12 -4.24
N TYR A 477 9.38 16.67 -3.37
CA TYR A 477 10.55 17.47 -3.76
C TYR A 477 11.44 16.75 -4.79
N LEU A 478 11.79 15.48 -4.55
CA LEU A 478 12.64 14.71 -5.47
C LEU A 478 11.93 14.40 -6.79
N LEU A 479 10.60 14.24 -6.78
CA LEU A 479 9.80 14.07 -7.99
C LEU A 479 9.77 15.35 -8.82
N GLU A 480 9.43 16.50 -8.24
CA GLU A 480 9.37 17.80 -8.94
C GLU A 480 10.73 18.21 -9.49
N THR A 481 11.80 18.13 -8.68
CA THR A 481 13.17 18.51 -9.09
C THR A 481 13.83 17.54 -10.07
N GLY A 482 13.16 16.45 -10.48
CA GLY A 482 13.72 15.47 -11.43
C GLY A 482 14.88 14.65 -10.86
N GLN A 483 14.90 14.46 -9.54
CA GLN A 483 15.95 13.77 -8.80
C GLN A 483 15.57 12.34 -8.43
N ALA A 484 14.29 12.07 -8.18
CA ALA A 484 13.72 10.74 -8.07
C ALA A 484 13.96 9.92 -9.35
N GLY A 485 14.12 8.60 -9.20
CA GLY A 485 14.25 7.67 -10.32
C GLY A 485 12.95 7.50 -11.09
N ASP A 486 13.06 7.24 -12.40
CA ASP A 486 11.93 7.24 -13.34
C ASP A 486 10.82 6.22 -12.99
N ASN A 487 11.14 5.14 -12.26
CA ASN A 487 10.21 4.04 -11.94
C ASN A 487 8.90 4.53 -11.30
N LEU A 488 8.97 5.44 -10.31
CA LEU A 488 7.75 5.92 -9.65
C LEU A 488 6.93 6.81 -10.60
N LYS A 489 7.60 7.70 -11.34
CA LYS A 489 6.96 8.57 -12.35
C LYS A 489 6.25 7.75 -13.43
N GLN A 490 6.88 6.65 -13.89
CA GLN A 490 6.28 5.72 -14.85
C GLN A 490 5.01 5.07 -14.29
N ILE A 491 5.03 4.60 -13.04
CA ILE A 491 3.86 4.02 -12.36
C ILE A 491 2.73 5.06 -12.22
N THR A 492 3.03 6.28 -11.76
CA THR A 492 2.03 7.36 -11.64
C THR A 492 1.45 7.75 -13.00
N SER A 493 2.23 7.70 -14.08
CA SER A 493 1.76 7.98 -15.44
C SER A 493 1.02 6.82 -16.12
N ASN A 494 1.09 5.60 -15.58
CA ASN A 494 0.52 4.40 -16.19
C ASN A 494 0.17 3.33 -15.12
N PRO A 495 -1.04 3.38 -14.52
CA PRO A 495 -1.45 2.50 -13.42
C PRO A 495 -1.35 0.99 -13.70
N LYS A 496 -1.51 0.54 -14.96
CA LYS A 496 -1.20 -0.85 -15.38
C LYS A 496 0.17 -1.33 -14.91
N LEU A 497 1.17 -0.46 -14.86
CA LEU A 497 2.52 -0.82 -14.41
C LEU A 497 2.58 -1.15 -12.91
N ALA A 498 1.68 -0.65 -12.08
CA ALA A 498 1.58 -1.13 -10.70
C ALA A 498 1.00 -2.56 -10.66
N PHE A 499 -0.13 -2.81 -11.32
CA PHE A 499 -0.75 -4.13 -11.37
C PHE A 499 0.20 -5.20 -11.96
N ALA A 500 0.96 -4.85 -13.01
CA ALA A 500 1.95 -5.74 -13.61
C ALA A 500 3.14 -6.08 -12.68
N ASN A 501 3.40 -5.23 -11.68
CA ASN A 501 4.44 -5.41 -10.67
C ASN A 501 3.96 -6.07 -9.36
N ILE A 502 2.69 -6.47 -9.25
CA ILE A 502 2.24 -7.37 -8.15
C ILE A 502 3.10 -8.65 -8.18
N ASP A 503 3.58 -9.11 -7.03
CA ASP A 503 4.52 -10.24 -6.96
C ASP A 503 3.91 -11.55 -7.52
N ASP A 504 4.71 -12.32 -8.28
CA ASP A 504 4.26 -13.54 -8.96
C ASP A 504 3.87 -14.69 -7.99
N HIS A 505 4.19 -14.59 -6.69
CA HIS A 505 3.68 -15.49 -5.64
C HIS A 505 2.29 -15.06 -5.11
N ILE A 506 1.92 -13.78 -5.30
CA ILE A 506 0.64 -13.20 -4.88
C ILE A 506 -0.44 -13.37 -5.95
N VAL A 507 -0.08 -13.29 -7.24
CA VAL A 507 -1.05 -13.45 -8.34
C VAL A 507 -1.83 -14.77 -8.27
N PRO A 508 -1.23 -15.97 -8.09
CA PRO A 508 -1.98 -17.23 -8.11
C PRO A 508 -3.08 -17.31 -7.06
N ILE A 509 -2.82 -16.78 -5.87
CA ILE A 509 -3.72 -16.80 -4.70
C ILE A 509 -4.74 -15.65 -4.68
N MET A 510 -4.70 -14.72 -5.63
CA MET A 510 -5.66 -13.62 -5.75
C MET A 510 -7.09 -14.15 -5.97
N PRO A 511 -8.09 -13.71 -5.18
CA PRO A 511 -9.51 -13.99 -5.43
C PRO A 511 -10.00 -13.44 -6.78
N MET A 512 -10.92 -14.16 -7.41
CA MET A 512 -11.43 -13.79 -8.75
C MET A 512 -12.29 -12.53 -8.75
N ASP A 513 -13.08 -12.33 -7.69
CA ASP A 513 -13.88 -11.13 -7.44
C ASP A 513 -13.01 -9.88 -7.20
N ALA A 514 -11.91 -9.99 -6.47
CA ALA A 514 -10.90 -8.93 -6.36
C ALA A 514 -10.30 -8.56 -7.73
N LEU A 515 -9.96 -9.57 -8.55
CA LEU A 515 -9.49 -9.36 -9.92
C LEU A 515 -10.55 -8.69 -10.82
N PHE A 516 -11.80 -9.15 -10.77
CA PHE A 516 -12.89 -8.52 -11.53
C PHE A 516 -13.17 -7.09 -11.05
N ARG A 517 -12.93 -6.78 -9.77
CA ARG A 517 -13.03 -5.39 -9.27
C ARG A 517 -11.89 -4.50 -9.76
N ILE A 518 -10.69 -5.04 -9.96
CA ILE A 518 -9.60 -4.36 -10.68
C ILE A 518 -10.02 -4.10 -12.14
N MET A 519 -10.45 -5.14 -12.85
CA MET A 519 -10.91 -5.05 -14.25
C MET A 519 -12.04 -4.00 -14.42
N ALA A 520 -12.97 -3.93 -13.47
CA ALA A 520 -14.09 -3.00 -13.52
C ALA A 520 -13.72 -1.53 -13.25
N VAL A 521 -12.63 -1.22 -12.53
CA VAL A 521 -12.14 0.18 -12.42
C VAL A 521 -11.22 0.55 -13.58
N SER A 522 -10.56 -0.43 -14.20
CA SER A 522 -9.76 -0.23 -15.40
C SER A 522 -10.59 0.04 -16.65
N LEU A 523 -11.91 -0.22 -16.67
CA LEU A 523 -12.71 0.05 -17.87
C LEU A 523 -12.66 1.54 -18.24
N ASN A 524 -12.07 1.85 -19.40
CA ASN A 524 -12.07 3.18 -19.99
C ASN A 524 -13.48 3.53 -20.44
N ALA A 525 -14.20 4.24 -19.57
CA ALA A 525 -15.61 4.54 -19.77
C ALA A 525 -15.87 5.40 -21.02
N ALA A 526 -14.91 6.23 -21.46
CA ALA A 526 -15.07 7.10 -22.63
C ALA A 526 -15.03 6.31 -23.94
N GLU A 527 -14.07 5.38 -24.07
CA GLU A 527 -13.94 4.52 -25.27
C GLU A 527 -15.03 3.43 -25.33
N SER A 528 -15.75 3.17 -24.23
CA SER A 528 -16.78 2.13 -24.12
C SER A 528 -18.22 2.64 -23.94
N LEU A 529 -18.50 3.93 -24.23
CA LEU A 529 -19.86 4.50 -24.15
C LEU A 529 -20.85 3.87 -25.13
N GLU A 530 -20.40 3.48 -26.32
CA GLU A 530 -21.23 2.87 -27.37
C GLU A 530 -21.13 1.33 -27.41
N THR A 531 -20.39 0.72 -26.48
CA THR A 531 -20.31 -0.74 -26.31
C THR A 531 -21.57 -1.25 -25.60
N ASP A 532 -22.10 -2.40 -26.02
CA ASP A 532 -23.22 -3.10 -25.36
C ASP A 532 -23.05 -4.61 -25.65
N ASN A 533 -22.06 -5.21 -24.97
CA ASN A 533 -21.48 -6.53 -25.24
C ASN A 533 -21.63 -7.47 -24.05
N THR A 534 -21.76 -8.77 -24.31
CA THR A 534 -21.71 -9.86 -23.32
C THR A 534 -20.71 -10.93 -23.74
N ILE A 535 -19.63 -11.10 -22.96
CA ILE A 535 -18.58 -12.09 -23.23
C ILE A 535 -18.68 -13.27 -22.24
N ASP A 536 -18.53 -14.50 -22.74
CA ASP A 536 -18.54 -15.75 -21.98
C ASP A 536 -17.11 -16.13 -21.53
N LEU A 537 -16.73 -15.85 -20.27
CA LEU A 537 -15.42 -16.24 -19.73
C LEU A 537 -15.50 -17.62 -19.06
N CYS A 538 -14.82 -18.61 -19.63
CA CYS A 538 -14.72 -19.97 -19.13
C CYS A 538 -13.34 -20.22 -18.51
N LEU A 539 -13.29 -20.44 -17.19
CA LEU A 539 -12.06 -20.75 -16.46
C LEU A 539 -11.97 -22.26 -16.22
N THR A 540 -11.03 -22.90 -16.92
CA THR A 540 -10.91 -24.37 -17.05
C THR A 540 -10.33 -25.10 -15.84
N ASP A 541 -9.70 -24.37 -14.92
CA ASP A 541 -9.09 -24.84 -13.67
C ASP A 541 -9.99 -24.61 -12.45
N LEU A 542 -10.97 -23.71 -12.56
CA LEU A 542 -11.99 -23.46 -11.56
C LEU A 542 -13.24 -24.24 -11.91
N HIS A 543 -13.89 -24.83 -10.91
CA HIS A 543 -15.04 -25.70 -11.11
C HIS A 543 -16.20 -25.25 -10.23
N GLY A 544 -17.43 -25.47 -10.72
CA GLY A 544 -18.62 -25.33 -9.89
C GLY A 544 -18.65 -26.32 -8.71
N PRO A 545 -19.51 -26.10 -7.70
CA PRO A 545 -19.72 -27.09 -6.65
C PRO A 545 -20.15 -28.43 -7.27
N MET A 546 -19.64 -29.53 -6.71
CA MET A 546 -20.02 -30.88 -7.14
C MET A 546 -21.54 -31.05 -7.04
N PRO A 547 -22.22 -31.66 -8.05
CA PRO A 547 -23.67 -31.83 -8.04
C PRO A 547 -24.19 -32.50 -6.75
N GLU A 548 -25.30 -31.98 -6.21
CA GLU A 548 -25.93 -32.59 -5.04
C GLU A 548 -26.34 -34.03 -5.33
N CYS A 549 -25.71 -34.97 -4.64
CA CYS A 549 -25.92 -36.39 -4.84
C CYS A 549 -26.79 -36.96 -3.73
N GLU A 550 -27.97 -37.48 -4.10
CA GLU A 550 -28.89 -38.13 -3.16
C GLU A 550 -28.23 -39.33 -2.47
N GLU A 551 -28.61 -39.58 -1.21
CA GLU A 551 -28.02 -40.63 -0.37
C GLU A 551 -28.10 -42.04 -1.01
N LYS A 552 -29.11 -42.26 -1.86
CA LYS A 552 -29.36 -43.52 -2.59
C LYS A 552 -28.32 -43.81 -3.69
N ASP A 553 -27.65 -42.79 -4.22
CA ASP A 553 -26.71 -42.86 -5.35
C ASP A 553 -25.22 -42.85 -4.90
N LYS A 554 -25.00 -42.91 -3.58
CA LYS A 554 -23.68 -43.02 -2.95
C LYS A 554 -23.33 -44.48 -2.66
N ILE A 555 -22.24 -44.97 -3.23
CA ILE A 555 -21.67 -46.28 -2.87
C ILE A 555 -20.48 -46.03 -1.92
N LEU A 556 -20.52 -46.64 -0.74
CA LEU A 556 -19.52 -46.43 0.34
C LEU A 556 -19.32 -44.95 0.72
N GLY A 557 -20.37 -44.13 0.59
CA GLY A 557 -20.34 -42.68 0.82
C GLY A 557 -19.86 -41.83 -0.36
N ILE A 558 -19.33 -42.45 -1.42
CA ILE A 558 -18.86 -41.77 -2.64
C ILE A 558 -20.01 -41.73 -3.66
N CYS A 559 -20.33 -40.55 -4.18
CA CYS A 559 -21.28 -40.43 -5.27
C CYS A 559 -20.72 -41.09 -6.55
N VAL A 560 -21.46 -42.03 -7.13
CA VAL A 560 -20.95 -42.75 -8.32
C VAL A 560 -20.95 -41.85 -9.56
N GLN A 561 -21.88 -40.90 -9.66
CA GLN A 561 -21.99 -39.99 -10.80
C GLN A 561 -20.79 -39.05 -10.93
N SER A 562 -20.26 -38.53 -9.82
CA SER A 562 -19.07 -37.65 -9.81
C SER A 562 -17.75 -38.38 -10.11
N LEU A 563 -17.77 -39.69 -10.36
CA LEU A 563 -16.62 -40.44 -10.91
C LEU A 563 -16.60 -40.46 -12.45
N PHE A 564 -17.70 -40.03 -13.09
CA PHE A 564 -17.86 -40.05 -14.56
C PHE A 564 -18.23 -38.69 -15.15
N SER A 565 -18.84 -37.80 -14.36
CA SER A 565 -19.04 -36.39 -14.67
C SER A 565 -18.05 -35.55 -13.84
N PRO A 566 -16.95 -35.04 -14.41
CA PRO A 566 -16.17 -33.99 -13.76
C PRO A 566 -17.05 -32.75 -13.60
N PRO A 567 -16.88 -31.95 -12.53
CA PRO A 567 -17.65 -30.72 -12.36
C PRO A 567 -17.33 -29.74 -13.49
N GLU A 568 -18.36 -29.05 -14.00
CA GLU A 568 -18.18 -28.17 -15.16
C GLU A 568 -17.25 -26.98 -14.82
N PRO A 569 -16.45 -26.51 -15.80
CA PRO A 569 -15.65 -25.29 -15.67
C PRO A 569 -16.48 -24.10 -15.20
N LEU A 570 -15.89 -23.19 -14.44
CA LEU A 570 -16.58 -22.03 -13.93
C LEU A 570 -16.71 -20.96 -15.01
N HIS A 571 -17.95 -20.65 -15.38
CA HIS A 571 -18.29 -19.60 -16.33
C HIS A 571 -18.58 -18.26 -15.63
N TYR A 572 -18.27 -17.16 -16.31
CA TYR A 572 -18.66 -15.80 -15.93
C TYR A 572 -19.16 -15.02 -17.16
N ALA A 573 -20.27 -14.31 -17.01
CA ALA A 573 -20.74 -13.34 -17.99
C ALA A 573 -20.08 -11.98 -17.73
N LEU A 574 -19.31 -11.48 -18.69
CA LEU A 574 -18.70 -10.14 -18.67
C LEU A 574 -19.57 -9.21 -19.53
N HIS A 575 -20.42 -8.41 -18.90
CA HIS A 575 -21.27 -7.44 -19.58
C HIS A 575 -20.58 -6.08 -19.63
N VAL A 576 -20.03 -5.69 -20.78
CA VAL A 576 -19.47 -4.34 -20.99
C VAL A 576 -20.51 -3.50 -21.72
N ARG A 577 -21.13 -2.56 -21.02
CA ARG A 577 -22.20 -1.71 -21.55
C ARG A 577 -22.03 -0.26 -21.09
N ARG A 578 -21.91 0.67 -22.04
CA ARG A 578 -21.97 2.13 -21.81
C ARG A 578 -21.04 2.64 -20.70
N GLY A 579 -19.77 2.24 -20.75
CA GLY A 579 -18.78 2.59 -19.74
C GLY A 579 -18.90 1.85 -18.40
N ILE A 580 -19.63 0.73 -18.34
CA ILE A 580 -19.78 -0.11 -17.14
C ILE A 580 -19.42 -1.56 -17.48
N LEU A 581 -18.53 -2.19 -16.70
CA LEU A 581 -18.37 -3.63 -16.64
C LEU A 581 -19.19 -4.17 -15.46
N GLU A 582 -20.11 -5.10 -15.75
CA GLU A 582 -20.68 -6.00 -14.74
C GLU A 582 -20.14 -7.41 -14.98
N VAL A 583 -19.77 -8.12 -13.91
CA VAL A 583 -19.40 -9.53 -13.96
C VAL A 583 -20.39 -10.34 -13.15
N GLN A 584 -21.05 -11.30 -13.80
CA GLN A 584 -21.96 -12.26 -13.15
C GLN A 584 -21.36 -13.67 -13.22
N ALA A 585 -21.57 -14.48 -12.17
CA ALA A 585 -21.15 -15.88 -12.18
C ALA A 585 -22.22 -16.76 -12.86
N GLY A 586 -21.79 -17.66 -13.73
CA GLY A 586 -22.63 -18.47 -14.60
C GLY A 586 -22.42 -18.16 -16.09
N THR A 587 -22.92 -19.05 -16.95
CA THR A 587 -22.92 -18.87 -18.41
C THR A 587 -24.03 -17.91 -18.83
N PRO A 588 -23.76 -16.90 -19.68
CA PRO A 588 -24.80 -15.98 -20.15
C PRO A 588 -25.83 -16.65 -21.08
N GLU A 589 -27.05 -16.11 -21.14
CA GLU A 589 -28.10 -16.58 -22.08
C GLU A 589 -27.75 -16.33 -23.56
N GLY A 590 -26.76 -15.48 -23.82
CA GLY A 590 -26.12 -15.28 -25.12
C GLY A 590 -24.85 -14.45 -24.96
N SER A 591 -23.89 -14.63 -25.87
CA SER A 591 -22.62 -13.91 -25.89
C SER A 591 -22.18 -13.65 -27.32
N GLU A 592 -21.49 -12.55 -27.61
CA GLU A 592 -20.87 -12.36 -28.93
C GLU A 592 -19.73 -13.37 -29.14
N PHE A 593 -18.93 -13.60 -28.10
CA PHE A 593 -17.93 -14.67 -28.08
C PHE A 593 -17.61 -15.17 -26.67
N GLY A 594 -16.91 -16.30 -26.61
CA GLY A 594 -16.34 -16.86 -25.40
C GLY A 594 -14.81 -16.85 -25.37
N ILE A 595 -14.26 -16.64 -24.19
CA ILE A 595 -12.84 -16.71 -23.82
C ILE A 595 -12.65 -17.96 -22.98
N ILE A 596 -11.81 -18.90 -23.41
CA ILE A 596 -11.50 -20.14 -22.68
C ILE A 596 -10.03 -20.09 -22.26
N THR A 597 -9.76 -20.18 -20.96
CA THR A 597 -8.41 -20.08 -20.38
C THR A 597 -8.37 -20.71 -18.98
N ASP A 598 -7.27 -20.54 -18.24
CA ASP A 598 -7.18 -20.83 -16.79
C ASP A 598 -7.10 -19.52 -15.98
N SER A 599 -7.43 -19.61 -14.69
CA SER A 599 -7.51 -18.44 -13.81
C SER A 599 -6.18 -17.71 -13.68
N LEU A 600 -5.03 -18.40 -13.77
CA LEU A 600 -3.71 -17.76 -13.69
C LEU A 600 -3.40 -16.97 -14.97
N ASN A 601 -3.67 -17.52 -16.15
CA ASN A 601 -3.51 -16.81 -17.42
C ASN A 601 -4.48 -15.62 -17.52
N TRP A 602 -5.72 -15.76 -17.05
CA TRP A 602 -6.67 -14.64 -16.97
C TRP A 602 -6.24 -13.54 -16.00
N LYS A 603 -5.77 -13.90 -14.79
CA LYS A 603 -5.18 -12.95 -13.83
C LYS A 603 -4.01 -12.20 -14.45
N ASN A 604 -3.11 -12.90 -15.16
CA ASN A 604 -1.98 -12.26 -15.83
C ASN A 604 -2.39 -11.34 -16.98
N LEU A 605 -3.50 -11.60 -17.68
CA LEU A 605 -4.06 -10.69 -18.70
C LEU A 605 -4.61 -9.41 -18.08
N VAL A 606 -5.50 -9.53 -17.08
CA VAL A 606 -6.11 -8.38 -16.40
C VAL A 606 -5.07 -7.51 -15.67
N LEU A 607 -4.04 -8.13 -15.09
CA LEU A 607 -2.94 -7.42 -14.43
C LEU A 607 -1.85 -6.92 -15.40
N GLY A 608 -2.01 -7.06 -16.73
CA GLY A 608 -1.04 -6.57 -17.73
C GLY A 608 0.31 -7.32 -17.77
N LYS A 609 0.41 -8.47 -17.10
CA LYS A 609 1.60 -9.35 -17.08
C LYS A 609 1.72 -10.23 -18.33
N LEU A 610 0.60 -10.49 -19.01
CA LEU A 610 0.50 -11.26 -20.24
C LEU A 610 -0.23 -10.42 -21.30
N LEU A 611 0.37 -10.26 -22.48
CA LEU A 611 -0.26 -9.54 -23.60
C LEU A 611 -1.35 -10.40 -24.26
N PRO A 612 -2.49 -9.82 -24.70
CA PRO A 612 -3.55 -10.54 -25.40
C PRO A 612 -3.06 -11.33 -26.62
N GLU A 613 -2.14 -10.77 -27.39
CA GLU A 613 -1.58 -11.39 -28.59
C GLU A 613 -0.63 -12.55 -28.23
N GLU A 614 0.12 -12.45 -27.13
CA GLU A 614 0.90 -13.59 -26.60
C GLU A 614 -0.04 -14.69 -26.11
N ALA A 615 -1.12 -14.35 -25.41
CA ALA A 615 -2.08 -15.31 -24.87
C ALA A 615 -2.73 -16.15 -25.97
N VAL A 616 -3.22 -15.52 -27.04
CA VAL A 616 -3.83 -16.23 -28.17
C VAL A 616 -2.78 -16.99 -28.99
N SER A 617 -1.64 -16.36 -29.34
CA SER A 617 -0.63 -17.02 -30.19
C SER A 617 0.12 -18.17 -29.52
N SER A 618 0.17 -18.22 -28.19
CA SER A 618 0.69 -19.35 -27.42
C SER A 618 -0.37 -20.37 -26.98
N GLY A 619 -1.65 -20.14 -27.28
CA GLY A 619 -2.76 -21.03 -26.92
C GLY A 619 -3.16 -21.01 -25.45
N LYS A 620 -2.71 -20.04 -24.67
CA LYS A 620 -3.14 -19.79 -23.27
C LYS A 620 -4.58 -19.29 -23.21
N VAL A 621 -5.03 -18.61 -24.26
CA VAL A 621 -6.43 -18.23 -24.50
C VAL A 621 -6.89 -18.88 -25.80
N VAL A 622 -8.05 -19.54 -25.75
CA VAL A 622 -8.77 -20.07 -26.91
C VAL A 622 -10.08 -19.30 -27.04
N LEU A 623 -10.35 -18.78 -28.24
CA LEU A 623 -11.55 -18.01 -28.54
C LEU A 623 -12.64 -18.88 -29.18
N LYS A 624 -13.89 -18.62 -28.81
CA LYS A 624 -15.09 -19.36 -29.24
C LYS A 624 -16.09 -18.36 -29.83
N GLY A 625 -16.20 -18.29 -31.16
CA GLY A 625 -17.16 -17.45 -31.87
C GLY A 625 -16.59 -16.14 -32.44
N ALA A 626 -15.53 -15.60 -31.85
CA ALA A 626 -14.83 -14.41 -32.32
C ALA A 626 -13.57 -14.70 -33.15
N ASP A 627 -13.09 -13.68 -33.86
CA ASP A 627 -11.69 -13.60 -34.31
C ASP A 627 -10.78 -12.92 -33.26
N PRO A 628 -9.44 -13.03 -33.36
CA PRO A 628 -8.53 -12.46 -32.37
C PRO A 628 -8.58 -10.93 -32.24
N LEU A 629 -8.94 -10.20 -33.29
CA LEU A 629 -9.01 -8.74 -33.27
C LEU A 629 -10.18 -8.25 -32.40
N GLU A 630 -11.30 -8.97 -32.38
CA GLU A 630 -12.44 -8.68 -31.52
C GLU A 630 -12.07 -8.84 -30.04
N PHE A 631 -11.30 -9.89 -29.71
CA PHE A 631 -10.74 -10.07 -28.36
C PHE A 631 -9.70 -8.99 -28.00
N TYR A 632 -8.81 -8.61 -28.92
CA TYR A 632 -7.84 -7.54 -28.67
C TYR A 632 -8.53 -6.18 -28.49
N ALA A 633 -9.58 -5.89 -29.26
CA ALA A 633 -10.39 -4.68 -29.10
C ALA A 633 -11.12 -4.66 -27.75
N PHE A 634 -11.68 -5.79 -27.31
CA PHE A 634 -12.26 -5.93 -25.97
C PHE A 634 -11.23 -5.69 -24.86
N MET A 635 -10.04 -6.31 -24.95
CA MET A 635 -8.98 -6.11 -23.96
C MET A 635 -8.41 -4.68 -23.96
N ALA A 636 -8.47 -3.98 -25.10
CA ALA A 636 -8.06 -2.57 -25.21
C ALA A 636 -9.03 -1.58 -24.57
N LEU A 637 -10.21 -2.01 -24.11
CA LEU A 637 -11.13 -1.17 -23.33
C LEU A 637 -10.67 -0.96 -21.88
N PHE A 638 -9.61 -1.64 -21.42
CA PHE A 638 -9.16 -1.62 -20.02
C PHE A 638 -7.79 -0.93 -19.87
N ASP A 639 -7.70 0.05 -18.98
CA ASP A 639 -6.58 0.99 -18.72
C ASP A 639 -5.96 0.96 -17.31
#